data_AF-A0A3R7HT39-F1
#
_entry.id   AF-A0A3R7HT39-F1
#
_cell.length_a   1.000
_cell.length_b   1.000
_cell.length_c   1.000
_cell.angle_alpha   90.00
_cell.angle_beta   90.00
_cell.angle_gamma   90.00
#
_symmetry.space_group_name_H-M   'P 1'
#
loop_
_entity.id
_entity.type
_entity.pdbx_description
1 polymer ?
#
loop_
_entity_poly.entity_id
_entity_poly.type
_entity_poly.pdbx_seq_one_letter_code
_entity_poly.pdbx_strand_id
1 'polypeptide(L)'
;MLLHMASPGKKQPKRVARFLEAHEVIYGVRALERCPDTNLVTSVACLFCAAFGREDDPNPDQRKRARTRKYKYWGGPCFRTDNYKSHMVQQHPSVVEVVLGEVLLRPENWENEESAQILAPFESTIDRRDVKNRQQSVGTAEYRVVIRRVGRFYRVVTLLAAGLSFEQTAVICQPNEQLTSGTIDGDNVGHMARVVIGTNLQTLAMTLHKSWAFSLSLHSVDRRRSGERKPRLFLDVRVRVYWSGKIESFHLLSLPVAVSGSGTSGKVLFDTTSKVLNALNKQWLRKVIGCTVEMGGLAGSGASLEANVKAFGFMRRLEQQALAGLVRVSSARPPLDALLQRYFDSMLSADGAKWHLQLTALSAYLQRQQSAGNAEELSSASVPPCPRVSSVSWWNVVGTARWFDNARVPILRLLARTHASVVPLSWWISLKMALVVGTEAVKTREGLQGGYTTLSSQQPDRISTLRLGLAANMGIEGPLPEYQRTALREQSGLSDMIGSSDGAFGVKRQSVAIFVRGLGGWAAEIFEALSAEDRQKIIVTAARRMLELVQGLYCLAEELEVNGNSGNSNLSAFPPVLPKQLAGLHSVDFQEIIRVHRARLVESFSDAQLDMIETQHRELRTAAASEAADSFATGTKTQGT
;
A
#
# COMPACT_ATOMS: atom_id res chain seq x y z
N MET A 1 36.70 -28.14 -77.84
CA MET A 1 35.90 -27.34 -76.89
C MET A 1 36.14 -27.89 -75.49
N LEU A 2 37.14 -27.37 -74.79
CA LEU A 2 37.48 -27.74 -73.40
C LEU A 2 37.86 -26.44 -72.68
N LEU A 3 36.92 -25.96 -71.85
CA LEU A 3 37.03 -24.74 -71.06
C LEU A 3 38.01 -24.96 -69.89
N HIS A 4 39.05 -24.12 -69.84
CA HIS A 4 39.96 -24.02 -68.71
C HIS A 4 39.27 -23.29 -67.54
N MET A 5 39.13 -23.97 -66.41
CA MET A 5 38.66 -23.39 -65.15
C MET A 5 39.80 -22.62 -64.46
N ALA A 6 39.53 -21.36 -64.13
CA ALA A 6 40.41 -20.51 -63.34
C ALA A 6 40.51 -20.98 -61.88
N SER A 7 41.72 -20.96 -61.31
CA SER A 7 41.99 -21.23 -59.89
C SER A 7 41.38 -20.16 -58.97
N PRO A 8 40.78 -20.53 -57.82
CA PRO A 8 40.29 -19.58 -56.84
C PRO A 8 41.43 -19.02 -55.97
N GLY A 9 41.45 -17.69 -55.82
CA GLY A 9 42.42 -16.95 -55.01
C GLY A 9 42.43 -17.33 -53.52
N LYS A 10 43.63 -17.28 -52.93
CA LYS A 10 43.91 -17.56 -51.51
C LYS A 10 43.09 -16.66 -50.57
N LYS A 11 42.34 -17.26 -49.63
CA LYS A 11 41.65 -16.56 -48.54
C LYS A 11 42.67 -15.97 -47.55
N GLN A 12 42.55 -14.68 -47.23
CA GLN A 12 43.34 -14.03 -46.17
C GLN A 12 43.13 -14.68 -44.80
N PRO A 13 44.16 -14.73 -43.92
CA PRO A 13 44.04 -15.33 -42.59
C PRO A 13 43.09 -14.52 -41.69
N LYS A 14 42.17 -15.21 -41.00
CA LYS A 14 41.25 -14.61 -40.03
C LYS A 14 42.06 -13.98 -38.88
N ARG A 15 41.93 -12.67 -38.68
CA ARG A 15 42.52 -11.94 -37.53
C ARG A 15 42.16 -12.66 -36.21
N VAL A 16 43.17 -13.10 -35.46
CA VAL A 16 43.01 -13.66 -34.12
C VAL A 16 42.73 -12.50 -33.16
N ALA A 17 41.49 -12.40 -32.66
CA ALA A 17 41.10 -11.39 -31.70
C ALA A 17 41.59 -11.81 -30.30
N ARG A 18 42.69 -11.22 -29.83
CA ARG A 18 43.23 -11.49 -28.49
C ARG A 18 42.34 -10.89 -27.41
N PHE A 19 42.43 -11.44 -26.19
CA PHE A 19 41.80 -10.83 -25.04
C PHE A 19 42.51 -9.52 -24.69
N LEU A 20 41.73 -8.45 -24.49
CA LEU A 20 42.22 -7.15 -24.02
C LEU A 20 41.72 -6.96 -22.59
N GLU A 21 42.54 -6.38 -21.70
CA GLU A 21 42.14 -6.13 -20.31
C GLU A 21 40.91 -5.23 -20.21
N ALA A 22 40.74 -4.31 -21.17
CA ALA A 22 39.54 -3.50 -21.32
C ALA A 22 38.25 -4.35 -21.46
N HIS A 23 38.33 -5.59 -21.96
CA HIS A 23 37.19 -6.49 -22.00
C HIS A 23 36.62 -6.76 -20.60
N GLU A 24 37.43 -6.78 -19.54
CA GLU A 24 36.91 -7.09 -18.21
C GLU A 24 35.88 -6.07 -17.73
N VAL A 25 36.21 -4.80 -17.92
CA VAL A 25 35.37 -3.67 -17.54
C VAL A 25 34.23 -3.47 -18.52
N ILE A 26 34.50 -3.54 -19.83
CA ILE A 26 33.49 -3.25 -20.87
C ILE A 26 32.43 -4.35 -20.94
N TYR A 27 32.82 -5.60 -20.73
CA TYR A 27 32.00 -6.77 -21.02
C TYR A 27 31.60 -7.55 -19.77
N GLY A 28 32.04 -7.13 -18.59
CA GLY A 28 31.83 -7.83 -17.32
C GLY A 28 32.28 -9.28 -17.40
N VAL A 29 33.50 -9.48 -17.86
CA VAL A 29 34.17 -10.79 -17.95
C VAL A 29 35.48 -10.75 -17.18
N ARG A 30 36.11 -11.89 -16.92
CA ARG A 30 37.42 -11.95 -16.25
C ARG A 30 38.29 -13.03 -16.87
N ALA A 31 39.56 -12.73 -17.12
CA ALA A 31 40.55 -13.75 -17.50
C ALA A 31 40.77 -14.73 -16.33
N LEU A 32 40.62 -16.03 -16.59
CA LEU A 32 40.79 -17.07 -15.58
C LEU A 32 42.15 -17.76 -15.66
N GLU A 33 42.63 -18.03 -16.87
CA GLU A 33 43.88 -18.75 -17.08
C GLU A 33 44.71 -18.03 -18.16
N ARG A 34 46.05 -18.13 -18.03
CA ARG A 34 47.02 -17.60 -18.99
C ARG A 34 48.02 -18.69 -19.35
N CYS A 35 48.49 -18.68 -20.60
CA CYS A 35 49.53 -19.59 -21.09
C CYS A 35 50.85 -19.29 -20.35
N PRO A 36 51.50 -20.27 -19.71
CA PRO A 36 52.75 -20.05 -18.96
C PRO A 36 53.87 -19.45 -19.81
N ASP A 37 53.97 -19.89 -21.08
CA ASP A 37 55.09 -19.53 -21.96
C ASP A 37 54.91 -18.20 -22.68
N THR A 38 53.66 -17.79 -22.92
CA THR A 38 53.34 -16.59 -23.74
C THR A 38 52.57 -15.52 -22.97
N ASN A 39 52.14 -15.82 -21.74
CA ASN A 39 51.30 -15.01 -20.86
C ASN A 39 49.94 -14.56 -21.48
N LEU A 40 49.55 -15.18 -22.60
CA LEU A 40 48.30 -14.91 -23.28
C LEU A 40 47.14 -15.59 -22.56
N VAL A 41 46.02 -14.89 -22.41
CA VAL A 41 44.80 -15.45 -21.78
C VAL A 41 44.31 -16.67 -22.57
N THR A 42 44.07 -17.78 -21.86
CA THR A 42 43.58 -19.04 -22.43
C THR A 42 42.13 -19.32 -22.06
N SER A 43 41.58 -18.67 -21.02
CA SER A 43 40.15 -18.74 -20.70
C SER A 43 39.62 -17.47 -20.04
N VAL A 44 38.35 -17.15 -20.31
CA VAL A 44 37.65 -15.96 -19.81
C VAL A 44 36.26 -16.36 -19.31
N ALA A 45 35.84 -15.92 -18.13
CA ALA A 45 34.51 -16.18 -17.56
C ALA A 45 33.62 -14.94 -17.51
N CYS A 46 32.31 -15.16 -17.60
CA CYS A 46 31.28 -14.14 -17.40
C CYS A 46 31.10 -13.84 -15.90
N LEU A 47 31.37 -12.60 -15.48
CA LEU A 47 31.23 -12.19 -14.09
C LEU A 47 29.77 -12.16 -13.63
N PHE A 48 28.83 -11.92 -14.55
CA PHE A 48 27.39 -11.98 -14.25
C PHE A 48 26.92 -13.41 -13.97
N CYS A 49 27.34 -14.40 -14.77
CA CYS A 49 27.01 -15.80 -14.47
C CYS A 49 27.71 -16.31 -13.20
N ALA A 50 28.90 -15.79 -12.89
CA ALA A 50 29.63 -16.16 -11.68
C ALA A 50 28.98 -15.55 -10.42
N ALA A 51 28.38 -14.37 -10.54
CA ALA A 51 27.70 -13.68 -9.44
C ALA A 51 26.21 -14.06 -9.29
N PHE A 52 25.49 -14.26 -10.40
CA PHE A 52 24.02 -14.40 -10.43
C PHE A 52 23.53 -15.78 -10.89
N GLY A 53 24.43 -16.71 -11.24
CA GLY A 53 24.09 -17.99 -11.85
C GLY A 53 23.62 -17.89 -13.30
N ARG A 54 23.22 -19.01 -13.92
CA ARG A 54 22.55 -19.02 -15.23
C ARG A 54 21.05 -19.17 -15.02
N GLU A 55 20.27 -18.31 -15.66
CA GLU A 55 18.79 -18.32 -15.65
C GLU A 55 18.24 -19.65 -16.19
N ASP A 56 17.14 -20.15 -15.62
CA ASP A 56 16.42 -21.31 -16.12
C ASP A 56 15.76 -21.01 -17.48
N ASP A 57 15.59 -22.06 -18.29
CA ASP A 57 14.99 -21.93 -19.63
C ASP A 57 13.48 -21.69 -19.47
N PRO A 58 12.89 -20.61 -20.04
CA PRO A 58 11.45 -20.37 -19.96
C PRO A 58 10.62 -21.42 -20.72
N ASN A 59 11.25 -22.27 -21.56
CA ASN A 59 10.63 -23.40 -22.23
C ASN A 59 11.50 -24.68 -22.10
N PRO A 60 11.50 -25.34 -20.92
CA PRO A 60 12.36 -26.50 -20.68
C PRO A 60 12.04 -27.69 -21.61
N ASP A 61 10.77 -27.82 -22.02
CA ASP A 61 10.26 -28.97 -22.78
C ASP A 61 10.67 -28.97 -24.26
N GLN A 62 11.15 -27.84 -24.79
CA GLN A 62 11.57 -27.73 -26.19
C GLN A 62 13.03 -28.16 -26.40
N ARG A 63 13.74 -28.54 -25.34
CA ARG A 63 15.19 -28.73 -25.40
C ARG A 63 15.59 -30.20 -25.39
N LYS A 64 16.33 -30.62 -26.42
CA LYS A 64 16.80 -32.02 -26.59
C LYS A 64 17.99 -32.41 -25.69
N ARG A 65 18.54 -31.50 -24.86
CA ARG A 65 19.67 -31.79 -23.94
C ARG A 65 19.60 -30.97 -22.66
N ALA A 66 19.99 -31.59 -21.54
CA ALA A 66 20.13 -30.96 -20.23
C ALA A 66 21.14 -29.81 -20.24
N ARG A 67 20.78 -28.71 -19.58
CA ARG A 67 21.58 -27.48 -19.56
C ARG A 67 22.70 -27.57 -18.52
N THR A 68 23.90 -27.11 -18.88
CA THR A 68 25.04 -27.13 -17.95
C THR A 68 24.88 -26.06 -16.86
N ARG A 69 24.95 -26.48 -15.58
CA ARG A 69 24.89 -25.60 -14.38
C ARG A 69 26.14 -24.74 -14.18
N LYS A 70 27.22 -25.01 -14.91
CA LYS A 70 28.47 -24.23 -14.83
C LYS A 70 28.30 -22.86 -15.52
N TYR A 71 28.79 -21.80 -14.87
CA TYR A 71 28.78 -20.43 -15.40
C TYR A 71 29.51 -20.35 -16.76
N LYS A 72 29.16 -19.35 -17.58
CA LYS A 72 29.72 -19.24 -18.94
C LYS A 72 31.20 -18.87 -18.91
N TYR A 73 32.01 -19.68 -19.58
CA TYR A 73 33.39 -19.37 -19.95
C TYR A 73 33.57 -19.49 -21.47
N TRP A 74 34.61 -18.82 -21.98
CA TRP A 74 35.07 -18.86 -23.36
C TRP A 74 36.55 -19.24 -23.37
N GLY A 75 36.93 -20.22 -24.20
CA GLY A 75 38.31 -20.66 -24.38
C GLY A 75 39.03 -19.87 -25.47
N GLY A 76 40.31 -19.57 -25.24
CA GLY A 76 41.20 -18.86 -26.15
C GLY A 76 41.76 -19.74 -27.28
N PRO A 77 42.61 -19.19 -28.16
CA PRO A 77 43.23 -17.85 -28.10
C PRO A 77 42.42 -16.71 -28.77
N CYS A 78 41.21 -17.00 -29.30
CA CYS A 78 40.39 -16.02 -30.01
C CYS A 78 39.12 -15.65 -29.20
N PHE A 79 39.10 -14.42 -28.70
CA PHE A 79 38.08 -13.87 -27.82
C PHE A 79 37.25 -12.82 -28.53
N ARG A 80 36.29 -13.30 -29.33
CA ARG A 80 35.44 -12.39 -30.09
C ARG A 80 34.40 -11.74 -29.17
N THR A 81 34.38 -10.40 -29.18
CA THR A 81 33.51 -9.60 -28.33
C THR A 81 32.03 -9.80 -28.65
N ASP A 82 31.67 -10.15 -29.89
CA ASP A 82 30.31 -10.47 -30.29
C ASP A 82 29.73 -11.68 -29.54
N ASN A 83 30.56 -12.63 -29.10
CA ASN A 83 30.11 -13.78 -28.30
C ASN A 83 29.80 -13.40 -26.85
N TYR A 84 30.53 -12.45 -26.27
CA TYR A 84 30.23 -11.91 -24.93
C TYR A 84 28.95 -11.08 -25.00
N LYS A 85 28.94 -10.21 -26.00
CA LYS A 85 27.85 -9.37 -26.41
C LYS A 85 26.66 -10.10 -27.01
N SER A 86 26.69 -11.42 -27.25
CA SER A 86 25.54 -12.30 -27.59
C SER A 86 25.17 -13.23 -26.41
N HIS A 87 25.83 -13.11 -25.27
CA HIS A 87 25.51 -13.87 -24.06
C HIS A 87 24.72 -13.10 -22.98
N MET A 88 24.80 -11.77 -22.92
CA MET A 88 24.12 -10.93 -21.89
C MET A 88 22.70 -10.22 -22.22
N VAL A 89 22.11 -10.13 -23.43
CA VAL A 89 20.76 -9.73 -24.00
C VAL A 89 19.82 -10.86 -23.64
N GLN A 90 20.03 -12.03 -24.27
CA GLN A 90 19.33 -13.29 -24.13
C GLN A 90 19.27 -13.69 -22.68
N GLN A 91 20.19 -13.21 -21.84
CA GLN A 91 20.22 -13.52 -20.42
C GLN A 91 20.09 -12.27 -19.53
N HIS A 92 20.11 -11.01 -20.03
CA HIS A 92 20.06 -9.77 -19.22
C HIS A 92 19.48 -8.47 -19.91
N PRO A 93 18.15 -8.32 -20.21
CA PRO A 93 17.56 -7.12 -20.87
C PRO A 93 17.40 -5.83 -20.01
N SER A 94 17.07 -4.66 -20.63
CA SER A 94 17.17 -3.26 -20.11
C SER A 94 15.87 -2.56 -19.63
N VAL A 95 16.00 -1.53 -18.76
CA VAL A 95 14.88 -0.85 -18.03
C VAL A 95 14.00 0.08 -18.89
N VAL A 96 14.57 0.85 -19.80
CA VAL A 96 13.80 1.86 -20.57
C VAL A 96 13.04 1.24 -21.74
N GLU A 97 13.58 0.20 -22.38
CA GLU A 97 12.87 -0.53 -23.43
C GLU A 97 11.59 -1.18 -22.88
N VAL A 98 11.67 -1.79 -21.70
CA VAL A 98 10.52 -2.44 -21.05
C VAL A 98 9.52 -1.40 -20.53
N VAL A 99 9.96 -0.39 -19.78
CA VAL A 99 9.02 0.52 -19.11
C VAL A 99 8.47 1.58 -20.07
N LEU A 100 9.30 2.23 -20.88
CA LEU A 100 8.85 3.28 -21.81
C LEU A 100 8.31 2.73 -23.13
N GLY A 101 8.75 1.54 -23.56
CA GLY A 101 8.35 0.92 -24.83
C GLY A 101 7.22 -0.10 -24.73
N GLU A 102 7.10 -0.83 -23.61
CA GLU A 102 6.09 -1.91 -23.49
C GLU A 102 5.00 -1.63 -22.43
N VAL A 103 5.31 -0.88 -21.37
CA VAL A 103 4.39 -0.69 -20.23
C VAL A 103 3.67 0.67 -20.27
N LEU A 104 4.33 1.74 -20.68
CA LEU A 104 3.77 3.10 -20.70
C LEU A 104 3.26 3.55 -22.10
N LEU A 105 3.34 2.71 -23.13
CA LEU A 105 2.70 2.95 -24.43
C LEU A 105 1.28 2.37 -24.46
N ARG A 106 0.37 3.03 -25.17
CA ARG A 106 -0.96 2.49 -25.44
C ARG A 106 -0.82 1.28 -26.37
N PRO A 107 -1.54 0.16 -26.14
CA PRO A 107 -1.52 -1.01 -27.03
C PRO A 107 -1.85 -0.68 -28.50
N GLU A 108 -2.63 0.38 -28.71
CA GLU A 108 -3.04 0.93 -30.01
C GLU A 108 -1.85 1.47 -30.85
N ASN A 109 -0.70 1.75 -30.20
CA ASN A 109 0.49 2.34 -30.83
C ASN A 109 1.56 1.30 -31.15
N TRP A 110 1.25 0.00 -31.03
CA TRP A 110 2.16 -1.10 -31.37
C TRP A 110 2.40 -1.21 -32.89
N GLU A 111 1.47 -0.69 -33.68
CA GLU A 111 1.55 -0.64 -35.14
C GLU A 111 1.84 0.81 -35.56
N ASN A 112 3.13 1.19 -35.71
CA ASN A 112 3.66 2.24 -36.61
C ASN A 112 5.02 2.83 -36.14
N GLU A 113 5.68 3.60 -37.02
CA GLU A 113 6.94 4.35 -36.84
C GLU A 113 7.03 5.24 -35.56
N GLU A 114 5.93 5.48 -34.86
CA GLU A 114 5.84 6.30 -33.64
C GLU A 114 6.64 5.75 -32.45
N SER A 115 6.71 4.42 -32.27
CA SER A 115 7.49 3.82 -31.15
C SER A 115 9.00 4.13 -31.28
N ALA A 116 9.51 4.21 -32.51
CA ALA A 116 10.88 4.60 -32.78
C ALA A 116 11.11 6.12 -32.55
N GLN A 117 10.12 6.97 -32.84
CA GLN A 117 10.16 8.41 -32.56
C GLN A 117 10.13 8.72 -31.05
N ILE A 118 9.40 7.94 -30.25
CA ILE A 118 9.32 8.12 -28.79
C ILE A 118 10.65 7.83 -28.09
N LEU A 119 11.40 6.84 -28.60
CA LEU A 119 12.71 6.46 -28.09
C LEU A 119 13.86 7.30 -28.70
N ALA A 120 13.62 8.01 -29.81
CA ALA A 120 14.63 8.77 -30.54
C ALA A 120 15.41 9.83 -29.71
N PRO A 121 14.82 10.51 -28.70
CA PRO A 121 15.55 11.48 -27.86
C PRO A 121 16.49 10.82 -26.85
N PHE A 122 16.31 9.53 -26.56
CA PHE A 122 17.12 8.79 -25.60
C PHE A 122 18.34 8.18 -26.28
N GLU A 123 19.49 8.77 -26.03
CA GLU A 123 20.77 8.17 -26.37
C GLU A 123 21.19 7.29 -25.20
N SER A 124 21.04 5.98 -25.38
CA SER A 124 21.71 5.05 -24.47
C SER A 124 23.21 5.34 -24.50
N THR A 125 23.87 5.31 -23.34
CA THR A 125 25.35 5.27 -23.26
C THR A 125 25.96 4.02 -23.91
N ILE A 126 25.11 3.10 -24.36
CA ILE A 126 25.46 1.98 -25.23
C ILE A 126 25.84 2.52 -26.62
N ASP A 127 27.09 2.31 -27.06
CA ASP A 127 27.63 2.78 -28.35
C ASP A 127 26.68 2.40 -29.52
N ARG A 128 26.48 3.27 -30.50
CA ARG A 128 25.63 3.00 -31.69
C ARG A 128 26.12 1.81 -32.53
N ARG A 129 27.37 1.39 -32.37
CA ARG A 129 27.89 0.12 -32.96
C ARG A 129 27.51 -1.13 -32.15
N ASP A 130 26.93 -0.97 -30.96
CA ASP A 130 26.44 -2.02 -30.06
C ASP A 130 24.93 -2.31 -30.19
N VAL A 131 24.23 -1.64 -31.11
CA VAL A 131 22.79 -1.82 -31.38
C VAL A 131 22.43 -3.25 -31.85
N LYS A 132 23.38 -4.02 -32.39
CA LYS A 132 23.15 -5.44 -32.76
C LYS A 132 23.29 -6.43 -31.61
N ASN A 133 23.62 -5.95 -30.42
CA ASN A 133 23.98 -6.78 -29.29
C ASN A 133 23.53 -6.06 -28.01
N ARG A 134 22.23 -6.16 -27.69
CA ARG A 134 21.54 -5.72 -26.42
C ARG A 134 22.02 -6.47 -25.15
N GLN A 135 23.25 -6.92 -25.28
CA GLN A 135 24.16 -7.75 -24.56
C GLN A 135 24.51 -7.23 -23.17
N GLN A 136 25.52 -6.37 -23.16
CA GLN A 136 26.30 -6.03 -21.99
C GLN A 136 25.91 -4.66 -21.48
N SER A 137 25.11 -4.64 -20.43
CA SER A 137 25.15 -3.54 -19.47
C SER A 137 24.89 -4.09 -18.08
N VAL A 138 25.68 -3.62 -17.11
CA VAL A 138 25.77 -4.15 -15.74
C VAL A 138 24.54 -3.82 -14.88
N GLY A 139 23.36 -3.64 -15.49
CA GLY A 139 22.27 -2.90 -14.84
C GLY A 139 22.65 -1.45 -14.55
N THR A 140 23.72 -0.95 -15.18
CA THR A 140 24.24 0.43 -15.12
C THR A 140 24.00 1.17 -16.42
N ALA A 141 23.07 0.70 -17.27
CA ALA A 141 22.73 1.36 -18.52
C ALA A 141 22.17 2.75 -18.19
N GLU A 142 23.00 3.77 -18.37
CA GLU A 142 22.55 5.14 -18.25
C GLU A 142 21.93 5.57 -19.56
N TYR A 143 20.65 5.93 -19.52
CA TYR A 143 20.03 6.64 -20.62
C TYR A 143 20.42 8.10 -20.50
N ARG A 144 21.08 8.62 -21.52
CA ARG A 144 21.41 10.03 -21.65
C ARG A 144 20.46 10.65 -22.66
N VAL A 145 19.93 11.80 -22.31
CA VAL A 145 19.11 12.58 -23.23
C VAL A 145 19.80 13.92 -23.36
N VAL A 146 20.16 14.29 -24.58
CA VAL A 146 20.74 15.61 -24.85
C VAL A 146 19.62 16.64 -24.87
N ILE A 147 19.48 17.38 -23.77
CA ILE A 147 18.50 18.44 -23.64
C ILE A 147 19.07 19.71 -24.28
N ARG A 148 18.72 19.97 -25.55
CA ARG A 148 19.22 21.14 -26.29
C ARG A 148 18.69 22.47 -25.75
N ARG A 149 17.47 22.48 -25.20
CA ARG A 149 16.80 23.69 -24.68
C ARG A 149 16.51 23.55 -23.19
N VAL A 150 17.56 23.62 -22.37
CA VAL A 150 17.52 23.34 -20.92
C VAL A 150 16.49 24.18 -20.17
N GLY A 151 16.43 25.50 -20.40
CA GLY A 151 15.45 26.37 -19.74
C GLY A 151 13.99 26.03 -20.09
N ARG A 152 13.74 25.61 -21.33
CA ARG A 152 12.41 25.15 -21.77
C ARG A 152 12.04 23.82 -21.14
N PHE A 153 12.98 22.88 -21.08
CA PHE A 153 12.78 21.59 -20.42
C PHE A 153 12.45 21.77 -18.94
N TYR A 154 13.23 22.56 -18.19
CA TYR A 154 12.93 22.81 -16.77
C TYR A 154 11.56 23.48 -16.57
N ARG A 155 11.18 24.43 -17.44
CA ARG A 155 9.85 25.05 -17.38
C ARG A 155 8.73 24.02 -17.58
N VAL A 156 8.86 23.13 -18.57
CA VAL A 156 7.91 22.03 -18.80
C VAL A 156 7.82 21.12 -17.58
N VAL A 157 8.96 20.69 -17.02
CA VAL A 157 9.00 19.82 -15.85
C VAL A 157 8.33 20.48 -14.64
N THR A 158 8.59 21.76 -14.39
CA THR A 158 7.96 22.52 -13.30
C THR A 158 6.44 22.60 -13.47
N LEU A 159 5.94 22.85 -14.69
CA LEU A 159 4.50 22.93 -14.96
C LEU A 159 3.81 21.58 -14.82
N LEU A 160 4.43 20.49 -15.29
CA LEU A 160 3.91 19.13 -15.08
C LEU A 160 3.91 18.75 -13.60
N ALA A 161 4.97 19.10 -12.86
CA ALA A 161 5.04 18.88 -11.42
C ALA A 161 3.97 19.68 -10.65
N ALA A 162 3.57 20.85 -11.17
CA ALA A 162 2.44 21.63 -10.65
C ALA A 162 1.05 21.06 -11.02
N GLY A 163 0.99 19.97 -11.81
CA GLY A 163 -0.23 19.24 -12.13
C GLY A 163 -0.93 19.66 -13.42
N LEU A 164 -0.27 20.43 -14.30
CA LEU A 164 -0.84 20.82 -15.59
C LEU A 164 -0.85 19.65 -16.59
N SER A 165 -1.84 19.64 -17.48
CA SER A 165 -1.89 18.69 -18.59
C SER A 165 -0.79 18.98 -19.64
N PHE A 166 -0.55 18.01 -20.53
CA PHE A 166 0.40 18.20 -21.63
C PHE A 166 0.01 19.38 -22.53
N GLU A 167 -1.27 19.49 -22.87
CA GLU A 167 -1.79 20.59 -23.67
C GLU A 167 -1.67 21.95 -22.97
N GLN A 168 -2.04 22.03 -21.69
CA GLN A 168 -1.91 23.27 -20.91
C GLN A 168 -0.46 23.71 -20.81
N THR A 169 0.45 22.76 -20.58
CA THR A 169 1.89 23.00 -20.50
C THR A 169 2.43 23.47 -21.84
N ALA A 170 2.01 22.86 -22.95
CA ALA A 170 2.38 23.25 -24.30
C ALA A 170 1.97 24.69 -24.60
N VAL A 171 0.70 25.04 -24.34
CA VAL A 171 0.16 26.41 -24.52
C VAL A 171 0.99 27.44 -23.74
N ILE A 172 1.30 27.17 -22.47
CA ILE A 172 2.09 28.10 -21.64
C ILE A 172 3.55 28.21 -22.11
N CYS A 173 4.09 27.17 -22.73
CA CYS A 173 5.47 27.11 -23.19
C CYS A 173 5.65 27.55 -24.66
N GLN A 174 4.59 27.98 -25.34
CA GLN A 174 4.68 28.46 -26.72
C GLN A 174 5.66 29.64 -26.82
N PRO A 175 6.47 29.71 -27.90
CA PRO A 175 7.32 30.87 -28.14
C PRO A 175 6.44 32.11 -28.38
N ASN A 176 6.80 33.26 -27.81
CA ASN A 176 6.28 34.54 -28.30
C ASN A 176 6.75 34.72 -29.75
N GLU A 177 5.83 35.06 -30.65
CA GLU A 177 5.94 35.00 -32.13
C GLU A 177 7.11 35.75 -32.79
N GLN A 178 8.05 36.36 -32.06
CA GLN A 178 9.02 37.25 -32.69
C GLN A 178 10.39 36.66 -33.00
N LEU A 179 10.89 35.63 -32.32
CA LEU A 179 12.15 34.97 -32.70
C LEU A 179 12.26 33.58 -32.04
N THR A 180 11.94 32.50 -32.76
CA THR A 180 12.65 31.20 -32.75
C THR A 180 11.81 30.09 -33.38
N SER A 181 12.41 29.34 -34.30
CA SER A 181 11.83 28.12 -34.88
C SER A 181 11.63 27.02 -33.81
N GLY A 182 10.41 26.48 -33.74
CA GLY A 182 10.04 25.28 -32.99
C GLY A 182 8.85 25.50 -32.06
N THR A 183 7.65 25.35 -32.62
CA THR A 183 6.37 25.17 -31.93
C THR A 183 6.49 24.05 -30.90
N ILE A 184 5.84 24.20 -29.75
CA ILE A 184 5.73 23.15 -28.73
C ILE A 184 4.28 22.70 -28.67
N ASP A 185 4.06 21.40 -28.81
CA ASP A 185 2.75 20.75 -28.70
C ASP A 185 2.71 19.77 -27.52
N GLY A 186 1.54 19.17 -27.28
CA GLY A 186 1.35 18.18 -26.22
C GLY A 186 2.26 16.96 -26.36
N ASP A 187 2.60 16.57 -27.59
CA ASP A 187 3.48 15.44 -27.84
C ASP A 187 4.92 15.75 -27.45
N ASN A 188 5.44 16.95 -27.78
CA ASN A 188 6.75 17.39 -27.33
C ASN A 188 6.85 17.41 -25.80
N VAL A 189 5.79 17.86 -25.11
CA VAL A 189 5.71 17.84 -23.65
C VAL A 189 5.71 16.39 -23.13
N GLY A 190 4.96 15.49 -23.76
CA GLY A 190 4.93 14.07 -23.42
C GLY A 190 6.30 13.40 -23.56
N HIS A 191 7.08 13.74 -24.59
CA HIS A 191 8.47 13.26 -24.72
C HIS A 191 9.35 13.75 -23.57
N MET A 192 9.28 15.04 -23.21
CA MET A 192 10.04 15.57 -22.06
C MET A 192 9.64 14.91 -20.74
N ALA A 193 8.35 14.61 -20.55
CA ALA A 193 7.86 13.88 -19.37
C ALA A 193 8.47 12.46 -19.29
N ARG A 194 8.51 11.73 -20.42
CA ARG A 194 9.15 10.41 -20.49
C ARG A 194 10.64 10.47 -20.13
N VAL A 195 11.35 11.53 -20.52
CA VAL A 195 12.78 11.72 -20.17
C VAL A 195 12.98 11.80 -18.66
N VAL A 196 12.14 12.57 -17.97
CA VAL A 196 12.17 12.66 -16.50
C VAL A 196 11.84 11.32 -15.87
N ILE A 197 10.79 10.63 -16.36
CA ILE A 197 10.39 9.31 -15.85
C ILE A 197 11.54 8.30 -16.00
N GLY A 198 12.17 8.21 -17.17
CA GLY A 198 13.32 7.33 -17.39
C GLY A 198 14.48 7.61 -16.44
N THR A 199 14.80 8.89 -16.23
CA THR A 199 15.86 9.31 -15.28
C THR A 199 15.52 8.91 -13.83
N ASN A 200 14.27 9.09 -13.42
CA ASN A 200 13.79 8.71 -12.09
C ASN A 200 13.82 7.19 -11.88
N LEU A 201 13.37 6.41 -12.88
CA LEU A 201 13.40 4.95 -12.83
C LEU A 201 14.83 4.40 -12.78
N GLN A 202 15.75 5.01 -13.51
CA GLN A 202 17.17 4.65 -13.44
C GLN A 202 17.75 4.94 -12.05
N THR A 203 17.40 6.09 -11.46
CA THR A 203 17.81 6.43 -10.09
C THR A 203 17.23 5.43 -9.09
N LEU A 204 15.95 5.07 -9.23
CA LEU A 204 15.30 4.07 -8.41
C LEU A 204 15.96 2.68 -8.57
N ALA A 205 16.32 2.27 -9.78
CA ALA A 205 17.02 1.01 -10.02
C ALA A 205 18.35 0.94 -9.23
N MET A 206 19.15 2.00 -9.26
CA MET A 206 20.38 2.10 -8.47
C MET A 206 20.11 1.99 -6.96
N THR A 207 19.06 2.65 -6.47
CA THR A 207 18.61 2.58 -5.07
C THR A 207 18.23 1.15 -4.68
N LEU A 208 17.41 0.48 -5.48
CA LEU A 208 16.97 -0.90 -5.22
C LEU A 208 18.11 -1.91 -5.33
N HIS A 209 19.12 -1.63 -6.16
CA HIS A 209 20.31 -2.47 -6.25
C HIS A 209 21.15 -2.40 -4.97
N LYS A 210 21.36 -1.19 -4.43
CA LYS A 210 22.14 -0.97 -3.20
C LYS A 210 21.41 -1.42 -1.93
N SER A 211 20.08 -1.44 -1.95
CA SER A 211 19.32 -1.93 -0.79
C SER A 211 19.37 -3.45 -0.68
N TRP A 212 19.47 -3.97 0.53
CA TRP A 212 19.30 -5.41 0.80
C TRP A 212 17.82 -5.84 0.78
N ALA A 213 16.92 -4.90 1.08
CA ALA A 213 15.48 -5.16 1.12
C ALA A 213 14.61 -3.93 0.82
N PHE A 214 13.37 -4.18 0.43
CA PHE A 214 12.32 -3.16 0.30
C PHE A 214 10.95 -3.78 0.41
N SER A 215 9.91 -2.95 0.58
CA SER A 215 8.52 -3.40 0.59
C SER A 215 7.71 -2.74 -0.52
N LEU A 216 6.61 -3.37 -0.90
CA LEU A 216 5.63 -2.78 -1.80
C LEU A 216 4.46 -2.19 -1.00
N SER A 217 3.85 -1.11 -1.49
CA SER A 217 2.54 -0.69 -1.03
C SER A 217 1.57 -0.47 -2.18
N LEU A 218 0.36 -1.01 -2.02
CA LEU A 218 -0.72 -1.04 -2.99
C LEU A 218 -1.85 -0.18 -2.44
N HIS A 219 -2.17 0.90 -3.15
CA HIS A 219 -3.24 1.82 -2.75
C HIS A 219 -4.32 1.82 -3.82
N SER A 220 -5.56 1.54 -3.42
CA SER A 220 -6.71 1.72 -4.30
C SER A 220 -7.05 3.21 -4.39
N VAL A 221 -7.05 3.78 -5.59
CA VAL A 221 -7.30 5.20 -5.83
C VAL A 221 -8.45 5.34 -6.81
N ASP A 222 -9.45 6.12 -6.42
CA ASP A 222 -10.53 6.53 -7.31
C ASP A 222 -10.21 7.90 -7.92
N ARG A 223 -10.14 7.95 -9.25
CA ARG A 223 -9.83 9.14 -10.05
C ARG A 223 -11.05 9.67 -10.82
N ARG A 224 -12.26 9.43 -10.31
CA ARG A 224 -13.49 10.06 -10.84
C ARG A 224 -13.33 11.56 -11.00
N ARG A 225 -13.75 12.09 -12.15
CA ARG A 225 -13.86 13.54 -12.36
C ARG A 225 -15.16 14.06 -11.73
N SER A 226 -15.19 15.36 -11.44
CA SER A 226 -16.42 16.02 -10.96
C SER A 226 -17.57 15.75 -11.94
N GLY A 227 -18.69 15.22 -11.45
CA GLY A 227 -19.86 14.85 -12.25
C GLY A 227 -19.86 13.41 -12.80
N GLU A 228 -18.77 12.65 -12.71
CA GLU A 228 -18.74 11.24 -13.16
C GLU A 228 -19.41 10.31 -12.14
N ARG A 229 -20.46 9.59 -12.56
CA ARG A 229 -21.13 8.58 -11.72
C ARG A 229 -20.39 7.25 -11.65
N LYS A 230 -19.66 6.87 -12.70
CA LYS A 230 -18.94 5.58 -12.77
C LYS A 230 -17.55 5.71 -12.14
N PRO A 231 -17.15 4.80 -11.22
CA PRO A 231 -15.84 4.83 -10.58
C PRO A 231 -14.71 4.59 -11.60
N ARG A 232 -13.58 5.29 -11.41
CA ARG A 232 -12.37 5.15 -12.24
C ARG A 232 -11.22 4.73 -11.34
N LEU A 233 -11.10 3.42 -11.16
CA LEU A 233 -10.22 2.85 -10.15
C LEU A 233 -8.83 2.56 -10.72
N PHE A 234 -7.83 2.88 -9.91
CA PHE A 234 -6.43 2.56 -10.17
C PHE A 234 -5.82 1.91 -8.94
N LEU A 235 -4.94 0.95 -9.18
CA LEU A 235 -4.03 0.43 -8.17
C LEU A 235 -2.71 1.19 -8.28
N ASP A 236 -2.46 2.08 -7.34
CA ASP A 236 -1.17 2.76 -7.19
C ASP A 236 -0.20 1.82 -6.48
N VAL A 237 0.82 1.39 -7.21
CA VAL A 237 1.92 0.55 -6.74
C VAL A 237 3.09 1.45 -6.38
N ARG A 238 3.58 1.33 -5.14
CA ARG A 238 4.72 2.06 -4.62
C ARG A 238 5.79 1.12 -4.08
N VAL A 239 7.03 1.57 -4.12
CA VAL A 239 8.18 0.89 -3.53
C VAL A 239 8.67 1.70 -2.33
N ARG A 240 8.76 1.06 -1.17
CA ARG A 240 9.30 1.65 0.06
C ARG A 240 10.67 1.06 0.36
N VAL A 241 11.69 1.91 0.39
CA VAL A 241 13.09 1.49 0.53
C VAL A 241 13.83 2.41 1.49
N TYR A 242 14.73 1.83 2.29
CA TYR A 242 15.61 2.60 3.16
C TYR A 242 16.73 3.22 2.35
N TRP A 243 16.88 4.54 2.44
CA TRP A 243 17.90 5.32 1.75
C TRP A 243 18.29 6.54 2.60
N SER A 244 19.60 6.72 2.81
CA SER A 244 20.17 7.89 3.51
C SER A 244 19.51 8.20 4.86
N GLY A 245 19.37 7.21 5.74
CA GLY A 245 18.87 7.42 7.11
C GLY A 245 17.34 7.38 7.25
N LYS A 246 16.59 7.29 6.15
CA LYS A 246 15.12 7.30 6.16
C LYS A 246 14.53 6.26 5.22
N ILE A 247 13.29 5.87 5.49
CA ILE A 247 12.48 5.05 4.57
C ILE A 247 11.74 6.00 3.65
N GLU A 248 11.98 5.88 2.35
CA GLU A 248 11.31 6.67 1.32
C GLU A 248 10.29 5.83 0.55
N SER A 249 9.19 6.45 0.12
CA SER A 249 8.13 5.80 -0.65
C SER A 249 8.03 6.39 -2.05
N PHE A 250 8.43 5.61 -3.05
CA PHE A 250 8.42 6.03 -4.45
C PHE A 250 7.20 5.45 -5.18
N HIS A 251 6.45 6.31 -5.87
CA HIS A 251 5.45 5.84 -6.83
C HIS A 251 6.13 5.07 -7.97
N LEU A 252 5.62 3.89 -8.29
CA LEU A 252 6.15 3.06 -9.37
C LEU A 252 5.20 3.02 -10.56
N LEU A 253 3.94 2.61 -10.35
CA LEU A 253 2.94 2.45 -11.41
C LEU A 253 1.53 2.78 -10.91
N SER A 254 0.70 3.34 -11.79
CA SER A 254 -0.75 3.41 -11.60
C SER A 254 -1.43 2.45 -12.57
N LEU A 255 -1.96 1.33 -12.08
CA LEU A 255 -2.55 0.30 -12.92
C LEU A 255 -4.08 0.43 -12.96
N PRO A 256 -4.73 0.56 -14.12
CA PRO A 256 -6.18 0.66 -14.19
C PRO A 256 -6.85 -0.62 -13.70
N VAL A 257 -7.85 -0.46 -12.85
CA VAL A 257 -8.67 -1.55 -12.34
C VAL A 257 -10.03 -1.48 -13.05
N ALA A 258 -10.25 -2.41 -13.97
CA ALA A 258 -11.54 -2.50 -14.65
C ALA A 258 -12.64 -2.99 -13.68
N VAL A 259 -13.82 -2.38 -13.74
CA VAL A 259 -14.98 -2.75 -12.92
C VAL A 259 -15.91 -3.63 -13.77
N SER A 260 -16.22 -4.84 -13.31
CA SER A 260 -16.98 -5.91 -14.00
C SER A 260 -16.32 -6.59 -15.21
N GLY A 261 -16.33 -7.94 -15.20
CA GLY A 261 -16.28 -8.84 -16.38
C GLY A 261 -15.05 -8.83 -17.30
N SER A 262 -14.12 -7.89 -17.16
CA SER A 262 -12.97 -7.74 -18.05
C SER A 262 -11.65 -8.11 -17.38
N GLY A 263 -10.80 -8.81 -18.14
CA GLY A 263 -9.74 -9.73 -17.70
C GLY A 263 -8.57 -9.20 -16.86
N THR A 264 -8.64 -8.00 -16.27
CA THR A 264 -7.63 -7.50 -15.33
C THR A 264 -7.80 -8.16 -13.97
N SER A 265 -7.21 -9.35 -13.81
CA SER A 265 -7.10 -10.05 -12.54
C SER A 265 -5.92 -9.52 -11.71
N GLY A 266 -5.90 -9.83 -10.40
CA GLY A 266 -4.74 -9.54 -9.55
C GLY A 266 -3.43 -10.14 -10.09
N LYS A 267 -3.52 -11.26 -10.84
CA LYS A 267 -2.39 -11.86 -11.57
C LYS A 267 -1.89 -10.92 -12.68
N VAL A 268 -2.76 -10.33 -13.49
CA VAL A 268 -2.34 -9.39 -14.55
C VAL A 268 -1.66 -8.16 -13.95
N LEU A 269 -2.21 -7.62 -12.86
CA LEU A 269 -1.59 -6.49 -12.15
C LEU A 269 -0.20 -6.83 -11.61
N PHE A 270 -0.06 -8.04 -11.02
CA PHE A 270 1.21 -8.57 -10.56
C PHE A 270 2.20 -8.78 -11.70
N ASP A 271 1.78 -9.40 -12.81
CA ASP A 271 2.64 -9.69 -13.95
C ASP A 271 3.17 -8.39 -14.58
N THR A 272 2.31 -7.38 -14.74
CA THR A 272 2.72 -6.04 -15.24
C THR A 272 3.72 -5.38 -14.30
N THR A 273 3.48 -5.41 -12.99
CA THR A 273 4.42 -4.85 -12.01
C THR A 273 5.74 -5.61 -11.98
N SER A 274 5.67 -6.94 -12.08
CA SER A 274 6.84 -7.82 -12.12
C SER A 274 7.71 -7.55 -13.33
N LYS A 275 7.13 -7.27 -14.50
CA LYS A 275 7.87 -6.83 -15.69
C LYS A 275 8.70 -5.57 -15.40
N VAL A 276 8.08 -4.56 -14.80
CA VAL A 276 8.77 -3.31 -14.44
C VAL A 276 9.83 -3.54 -13.37
N LEU A 277 9.52 -4.27 -12.30
CA LEU A 277 10.48 -4.56 -11.23
C LEU A 277 11.63 -5.45 -11.72
N ASN A 278 11.40 -6.39 -12.64
CA ASN A 278 12.47 -7.17 -13.27
C ASN A 278 13.42 -6.28 -14.08
N ALA A 279 12.88 -5.25 -14.73
CA ALA A 279 13.66 -4.23 -15.44
C ALA A 279 14.51 -3.37 -14.48
N LEU A 280 13.99 -3.05 -13.29
CA LEU A 280 14.69 -2.27 -12.27
C LEU A 280 15.69 -3.10 -11.45
N ASN A 281 15.33 -4.32 -11.08
CA ASN A 281 16.12 -5.23 -10.27
C ASN A 281 15.61 -6.68 -10.45
N LYS A 282 16.35 -7.53 -11.19
CA LYS A 282 15.95 -8.91 -11.48
C LYS A 282 15.83 -9.83 -10.25
N GLN A 283 16.50 -9.47 -9.16
CA GLN A 283 16.47 -10.22 -7.91
C GLN A 283 15.45 -9.62 -6.92
N TRP A 284 14.52 -8.77 -7.38
CA TRP A 284 13.57 -8.07 -6.52
C TRP A 284 12.71 -9.02 -5.67
N LEU A 285 12.29 -10.18 -6.20
CA LEU A 285 11.54 -11.20 -5.46
C LEU A 285 12.31 -11.77 -4.27
N ARG A 286 13.65 -11.70 -4.33
CA ARG A 286 14.53 -12.14 -3.23
C ARG A 286 14.72 -11.03 -2.21
N LYS A 287 14.64 -9.75 -2.63
CA LYS A 287 14.78 -8.56 -1.76
C LYS A 287 13.47 -8.06 -1.13
N VAL A 288 12.31 -8.39 -1.70
CA VAL A 288 11.02 -7.94 -1.17
C VAL A 288 10.74 -8.61 0.19
N ILE A 289 10.51 -7.78 1.21
CA ILE A 289 10.27 -8.24 2.60
C ILE A 289 8.80 -8.13 3.02
N GLY A 290 7.99 -7.38 2.27
CA GLY A 290 6.57 -7.29 2.56
C GLY A 290 5.77 -6.51 1.53
N CYS A 291 4.46 -6.59 1.68
CA CYS A 291 3.50 -5.88 0.85
C CYS A 291 2.38 -5.33 1.74
N THR A 292 2.09 -4.04 1.58
CA THR A 292 0.99 -3.36 2.27
C THR A 292 -0.16 -3.11 1.31
N VAL A 293 -1.38 -3.50 1.67
CA VAL A 293 -2.61 -3.13 0.95
C VAL A 293 -3.37 -2.09 1.78
N GLU A 294 -3.43 -0.87 1.26
CA GLU A 294 -4.29 0.17 1.81
C GLU A 294 -5.64 0.13 1.09
N MET A 295 -6.67 -0.32 1.82
CA MET A 295 -8.02 -0.36 1.31
C MET A 295 -8.58 1.06 1.18
N GLY A 296 -9.19 1.36 0.04
CA GLY A 296 -9.94 2.60 -0.11
C GLY A 296 -11.16 2.60 0.80
N GLY A 297 -11.46 3.73 1.45
CA GLY A 297 -12.69 3.88 2.25
C GLY A 297 -13.93 3.59 1.41
N LEU A 298 -14.91 2.89 1.99
CA LEU A 298 -16.16 2.53 1.33
C LEU A 298 -16.99 3.79 1.00
N ALA A 299 -16.71 4.41 -0.14
CA ALA A 299 -17.70 5.22 -0.83
C ALA A 299 -18.66 4.28 -1.58
N GLY A 300 -19.49 3.55 -0.83
CA GLY A 300 -20.79 3.00 -1.24
C GLY A 300 -20.95 2.30 -2.61
N SER A 301 -19.88 1.80 -3.24
CA SER A 301 -19.96 1.14 -4.54
C SER A 301 -19.21 -0.18 -4.51
N GLY A 302 -19.80 -1.22 -5.11
CA GLY A 302 -19.16 -2.54 -5.29
C GLY A 302 -17.81 -2.46 -6.03
N ALA A 303 -17.50 -1.34 -6.68
CA ALA A 303 -16.23 -1.11 -7.35
C ALA A 303 -15.02 -1.05 -6.40
N SER A 304 -15.15 -0.45 -5.19
CA SER A 304 -14.04 -0.41 -4.23
C SER A 304 -13.66 -1.81 -3.74
N LEU A 305 -14.67 -2.67 -3.56
CA LEU A 305 -14.51 -4.08 -3.25
C LEU A 305 -13.76 -4.82 -4.36
N GLU A 306 -14.11 -4.59 -5.64
CA GLU A 306 -13.40 -5.21 -6.76
C GLU A 306 -11.91 -4.83 -6.83
N ALA A 307 -11.56 -3.58 -6.52
CA ALA A 307 -10.16 -3.15 -6.48
C ALA A 307 -9.39 -3.80 -5.33
N ASN A 308 -10.01 -3.92 -4.14
CA ASN A 308 -9.41 -4.61 -3.01
C ASN A 308 -9.18 -6.09 -3.33
N VAL A 309 -10.17 -6.79 -3.89
CA VAL A 309 -10.05 -8.19 -4.32
C VAL A 309 -8.87 -8.40 -5.28
N LYS A 310 -8.68 -7.48 -6.23
CA LYS A 310 -7.56 -7.53 -7.18
C LYS A 310 -6.21 -7.24 -6.51
N ALA A 311 -6.16 -6.29 -5.57
CA ALA A 311 -4.96 -6.01 -4.77
C ALA A 311 -4.58 -7.20 -3.87
N PHE A 312 -5.54 -7.88 -3.26
CA PHE A 312 -5.31 -9.11 -2.51
C PHE A 312 -4.86 -10.27 -3.43
N GLY A 313 -5.43 -10.38 -4.63
CA GLY A 313 -4.96 -11.30 -5.66
C GLY A 313 -3.49 -11.05 -6.05
N PHE A 314 -3.10 -9.79 -6.22
CA PHE A 314 -1.71 -9.39 -6.43
C PHE A 314 -0.83 -9.85 -5.26
N MET A 315 -1.22 -9.51 -4.03
CA MET A 315 -0.41 -9.78 -2.84
C MET A 315 -0.21 -11.29 -2.60
N ARG A 316 -1.25 -12.10 -2.81
CA ARG A 316 -1.13 -13.57 -2.76
C ARG A 316 -0.16 -14.09 -3.81
N ARG A 317 -0.20 -13.55 -5.02
CA ARG A 317 0.72 -13.96 -6.09
C ARG A 317 2.17 -13.59 -5.78
N LEU A 318 2.38 -12.44 -5.14
CA LEU A 318 3.69 -12.02 -4.63
C LEU A 318 4.21 -12.97 -3.55
N GLU A 319 3.38 -13.33 -2.57
CA GLU A 319 3.75 -14.26 -1.50
C GLU A 319 4.13 -15.65 -2.03
N GLN A 320 3.44 -16.13 -3.07
CA GLN A 320 3.78 -17.39 -3.75
C GLN A 320 5.15 -17.39 -4.44
N GLN A 321 5.68 -16.22 -4.83
CA GLN A 321 6.90 -16.10 -5.63
C GLN A 321 8.09 -15.52 -4.86
N ALA A 322 7.84 -14.77 -3.80
CA ALA A 322 8.88 -14.18 -2.97
C ALA A 322 9.55 -15.24 -2.07
N LEU A 323 10.75 -14.92 -1.56
CA LEU A 323 11.38 -15.73 -0.53
C LEU A 323 10.54 -15.75 0.76
N ALA A 324 10.72 -16.82 1.55
CA ALA A 324 10.09 -16.99 2.85
C ALA A 324 10.26 -15.78 3.78
N GLY A 325 9.33 -15.63 4.71
CA GLY A 325 9.28 -14.47 5.60
C GLY A 325 8.86 -13.18 4.90
N LEU A 326 8.04 -13.26 3.84
CA LEU A 326 7.32 -12.11 3.30
C LEU A 326 6.19 -11.73 4.26
N VAL A 327 6.10 -10.46 4.64
CA VAL A 327 5.03 -9.96 5.51
C VAL A 327 3.89 -9.32 4.71
N ARG A 328 2.66 -9.76 4.97
CA ARG A 328 1.45 -9.17 4.42
C ARG A 328 0.82 -8.22 5.45
N VAL A 329 0.63 -6.99 5.02
CA VAL A 329 0.08 -5.91 5.85
C VAL A 329 -1.13 -5.36 5.16
N SER A 330 -2.22 -5.16 5.89
CA SER A 330 -3.40 -4.47 5.37
C SER A 330 -3.82 -3.41 6.37
N SER A 331 -4.73 -2.53 5.97
CA SER A 331 -5.38 -1.64 6.93
C SER A 331 -6.89 -1.79 6.81
N ALA A 332 -7.50 -2.40 7.83
CA ALA A 332 -8.95 -2.45 7.99
C ALA A 332 -9.53 -1.11 8.48
N ARG A 333 -8.69 -0.11 8.76
CA ARG A 333 -9.14 1.18 9.27
C ARG A 333 -10.01 1.96 8.28
N PRO A 334 -9.65 2.15 7.00
CA PRO A 334 -10.52 2.86 6.05
C PRO A 334 -11.90 2.21 5.85
N PRO A 335 -12.04 0.87 5.68
CA PRO A 335 -13.37 0.27 5.58
C PRO A 335 -14.14 0.33 6.91
N LEU A 336 -13.48 0.19 8.06
CA LEU A 336 -14.11 0.43 9.37
C LEU A 336 -14.62 1.86 9.50
N ASP A 337 -13.78 2.85 9.18
CA ASP A 337 -14.12 4.27 9.25
C ASP A 337 -15.33 4.59 8.38
N ALA A 338 -15.46 3.94 7.21
CA ALA A 338 -16.59 4.14 6.32
C ALA A 338 -17.89 3.45 6.81
N LEU A 339 -17.81 2.25 7.41
CA LEU A 339 -18.96 1.60 8.06
C LEU A 339 -19.50 2.45 9.21
N LEU A 340 -18.60 2.99 10.03
CA LEU A 340 -18.94 3.88 11.13
C LEU A 340 -19.49 5.20 10.60
N GLN A 341 -18.87 5.79 9.58
CA GLN A 341 -19.40 7.01 8.96
C GLN A 341 -20.83 6.81 8.49
N ARG A 342 -21.15 5.69 7.82
CA ARG A 342 -22.52 5.36 7.41
C ARG A 342 -23.48 5.25 8.59
N TYR A 343 -23.06 4.62 9.69
CA TYR A 343 -23.86 4.54 10.92
C TYR A 343 -24.17 5.94 11.46
N PHE A 344 -23.17 6.82 11.57
CA PHE A 344 -23.37 8.18 12.09
C PHE A 344 -24.14 9.07 11.11
N ASP A 345 -23.91 8.96 9.80
CA ASP A 345 -24.68 9.68 8.78
C ASP A 345 -26.17 9.29 8.82
N SER A 346 -26.48 8.02 9.07
CA SER A 346 -27.86 7.55 9.26
C SER A 346 -28.55 8.17 10.49
N MET A 347 -27.77 8.60 11.48
CA MET A 347 -28.24 9.32 12.66
C MET A 347 -28.39 10.82 12.37
N LEU A 348 -27.35 11.43 11.78
CA LEU A 348 -27.32 12.84 11.45
C LEU A 348 -28.40 13.23 10.45
N SER A 349 -28.71 12.37 9.48
CA SER A 349 -29.67 12.62 8.40
C SER A 349 -31.10 12.22 8.73
N ALA A 350 -31.33 11.60 9.89
CA ALA A 350 -32.64 11.09 10.28
C ALA A 350 -33.69 12.20 10.44
N ASP A 351 -34.95 11.87 10.12
CA ASP A 351 -36.10 12.78 10.22
C ASP A 351 -35.83 14.14 9.54
N GLY A 352 -35.20 14.14 8.35
CA GLY A 352 -34.85 15.37 7.63
C GLY A 352 -33.69 16.14 8.27
N ALA A 353 -32.68 15.42 8.78
CA ALA A 353 -31.54 15.96 9.52
C ALA A 353 -31.88 16.71 10.82
N LYS A 354 -33.05 16.43 11.41
CA LYS A 354 -33.53 17.08 12.64
C LYS A 354 -32.54 16.94 13.80
N TRP A 355 -31.94 15.75 13.96
CA TRP A 355 -30.99 15.51 15.04
C TRP A 355 -29.73 16.38 14.91
N HIS A 356 -29.19 16.52 13.68
CA HIS A 356 -28.03 17.37 13.40
C HIS A 356 -28.32 18.86 13.58
N LEU A 357 -29.49 19.33 13.15
CA LEU A 357 -29.95 20.71 13.38
C LEU A 357 -30.07 21.01 14.88
N GLN A 358 -30.60 20.08 15.66
CA GLN A 358 -30.72 20.19 17.11
C GLN A 358 -29.35 20.23 17.81
N LEU A 359 -28.40 19.39 17.36
CA LEU A 359 -27.03 19.40 17.87
C LEU A 359 -26.35 20.76 17.65
N THR A 360 -26.43 21.30 16.43
CA THR A 360 -25.79 22.58 16.09
C THR A 360 -26.48 23.76 16.77
N ALA A 361 -27.81 23.74 16.89
CA ALA A 361 -28.57 24.74 17.63
C ALA A 361 -28.20 24.77 19.12
N LEU A 362 -28.09 23.59 19.75
CA LEU A 362 -27.69 23.49 21.16
C LEU A 362 -26.25 23.97 21.37
N SER A 363 -25.31 23.54 20.52
CA SER A 363 -23.92 24.01 20.56
C SER A 363 -23.83 25.54 20.45
N ALA A 364 -24.52 26.12 19.47
CA ALA A 364 -24.54 27.57 19.26
C ALA A 364 -25.21 28.32 20.43
N TYR A 365 -26.27 27.76 21.00
CA TYR A 365 -26.92 28.31 22.19
C TYR A 365 -25.97 28.35 23.39
N LEU A 366 -25.32 27.23 23.71
CA LEU A 366 -24.38 27.13 24.83
C LEU A 366 -23.18 28.07 24.66
N GLN A 367 -22.63 28.16 23.45
CA GLN A 367 -21.53 29.09 23.15
C GLN A 367 -21.93 30.55 23.39
N ARG A 368 -23.16 30.95 23.02
CA ARG A 368 -23.68 32.29 23.30
C ARG A 368 -23.83 32.52 24.80
N GLN A 369 -24.37 31.57 25.55
CA GLN A 369 -24.52 31.71 27.01
C GLN A 369 -23.16 31.81 27.71
N GLN A 370 -22.18 30.99 27.31
CA GLN A 370 -20.81 31.07 27.84
C GLN A 370 -20.15 32.41 27.52
N SER A 371 -20.30 32.90 26.29
CA SER A 371 -19.72 34.19 25.86
C SER A 371 -20.37 35.39 26.57
N ALA A 372 -21.66 35.29 26.88
CA ALA A 372 -22.41 36.32 27.61
C ALA A 372 -22.21 36.24 29.15
N GLY A 373 -21.43 35.28 29.66
CA GLY A 373 -21.27 35.08 31.11
C GLY A 373 -22.49 34.48 31.81
N ASN A 374 -23.52 34.06 31.06
CA ASN A 374 -24.81 33.58 31.58
C ASN A 374 -24.84 32.06 31.81
N ALA A 375 -23.67 31.42 31.95
CA ALA A 375 -23.48 29.97 32.00
C ALA A 375 -22.79 29.52 33.30
N GLU A 376 -23.19 30.07 34.44
CA GLU A 376 -22.61 29.78 35.76
C GLU A 376 -22.63 28.29 36.10
N GLU A 377 -23.64 27.54 35.66
CA GLU A 377 -23.74 26.09 35.87
C GLU A 377 -22.60 25.33 35.19
N LEU A 378 -22.18 25.79 34.01
CA LEU A 378 -21.06 25.21 33.27
C LEU A 378 -19.73 25.62 33.89
N SER A 379 -19.58 26.90 34.26
CA SER A 379 -18.35 27.42 34.88
C SER A 379 -18.10 26.82 36.27
N SER A 380 -19.13 26.74 37.12
CA SER A 380 -19.04 26.15 38.47
C SER A 380 -18.70 24.66 38.45
N ALA A 381 -19.17 23.94 37.42
CA ALA A 381 -18.84 22.54 37.19
C ALA A 381 -17.48 22.35 36.46
N SER A 382 -16.70 23.43 36.25
CA SER A 382 -15.41 23.40 35.54
C SER A 382 -15.49 22.75 34.16
N VAL A 383 -16.63 22.92 33.47
CA VAL A 383 -16.84 22.32 32.15
C VAL A 383 -16.03 23.09 31.10
N PRO A 384 -15.24 22.41 30.26
CA PRO A 384 -14.47 23.08 29.21
C PRO A 384 -15.39 23.77 28.19
N PRO A 385 -14.91 24.79 27.45
CA PRO A 385 -15.71 25.52 26.47
C PRO A 385 -16.45 24.60 25.48
N CYS A 386 -17.70 24.94 25.15
CA CYS A 386 -18.52 24.13 24.25
C CYS A 386 -17.87 24.02 22.86
N PRO A 387 -17.60 22.81 22.35
CA PRO A 387 -16.94 22.62 21.07
C PRO A 387 -17.83 23.12 19.91
N ARG A 388 -17.19 23.65 18.85
CA ARG A 388 -17.86 23.94 17.58
C ARG A 388 -18.01 22.66 16.78
N VAL A 389 -19.21 22.44 16.24
CA VAL A 389 -19.49 21.32 15.33
C VAL A 389 -19.05 21.71 13.92
N SER A 390 -17.76 21.61 13.64
CA SER A 390 -17.17 21.99 12.35
C SER A 390 -17.03 20.83 11.36
N SER A 391 -17.09 19.59 11.84
CA SER A 391 -16.83 18.39 11.07
C SER A 391 -17.85 17.30 11.42
N VAL A 392 -18.37 16.65 10.38
CA VAL A 392 -19.33 15.54 10.49
C VAL A 392 -18.68 14.17 10.43
N SER A 393 -17.34 14.10 10.47
CA SER A 393 -16.65 12.81 10.58
C SER A 393 -17.05 12.11 11.87
N TRP A 394 -17.33 10.81 11.81
CA TRP A 394 -17.93 10.08 12.93
C TRP A 394 -17.16 10.23 14.26
N TRP A 395 -15.82 10.21 14.24
CA TRP A 395 -15.00 10.35 15.45
C TRP A 395 -15.10 11.75 16.09
N ASN A 396 -15.27 12.80 15.28
CA ASN A 396 -15.50 14.16 15.78
C ASN A 396 -16.91 14.29 16.38
N VAL A 397 -17.89 13.62 15.78
CA VAL A 397 -19.25 13.52 16.36
C VAL A 397 -19.21 12.79 17.69
N VAL A 398 -18.44 11.71 17.83
CA VAL A 398 -18.25 11.00 19.10
C VAL A 398 -17.58 11.88 20.14
N GLY A 399 -16.51 12.60 19.78
CA GLY A 399 -15.85 13.55 20.69
C GLY A 399 -16.80 14.65 21.18
N THR A 400 -17.61 15.19 20.27
CA THR A 400 -18.64 16.18 20.60
C THR A 400 -19.71 15.60 21.51
N ALA A 401 -20.24 14.42 21.19
CA ALA A 401 -21.24 13.73 22.00
C ALA A 401 -20.71 13.45 23.41
N ARG A 402 -19.42 13.11 23.55
CA ARG A 402 -18.80 12.82 24.85
C ARG A 402 -18.72 14.07 25.71
N TRP A 403 -18.39 15.21 25.10
CA TRP A 403 -18.45 16.50 25.79
C TRP A 403 -19.86 16.81 26.30
N PHE A 404 -20.88 16.65 25.45
CA PHE A 404 -22.28 16.87 25.84
C PHE A 404 -22.73 15.96 26.98
N ASP A 405 -22.31 14.70 26.96
CA ASP A 405 -22.69 13.75 28.01
C ASP A 405 -22.03 14.06 29.36
N ASN A 406 -20.74 14.41 29.35
CA ASN A 406 -20.02 14.84 30.55
C ASN A 406 -20.61 16.13 31.13
N ALA A 407 -21.03 17.06 30.26
CA ALA A 407 -21.65 18.33 30.63
C ALA A 407 -23.18 18.25 30.80
N ARG A 408 -23.78 17.06 30.72
CA ARG A 408 -25.24 16.88 30.65
C ARG A 408 -26.00 17.55 31.79
N VAL A 409 -25.59 17.30 33.02
CA VAL A 409 -26.27 17.83 34.22
C VAL A 409 -26.26 19.37 34.26
N PRO A 410 -25.09 20.05 34.14
CA PRO A 410 -25.08 21.51 34.11
C PRO A 410 -25.79 22.10 32.89
N ILE A 411 -25.75 21.45 31.72
CA ILE A 411 -26.53 21.87 30.55
C ILE A 411 -28.04 21.84 30.84
N LEU A 412 -28.55 20.76 31.43
CA LEU A 412 -29.98 20.65 31.72
C LEU A 412 -30.44 21.67 32.77
N ARG A 413 -29.60 21.98 33.76
CA ARG A 413 -29.88 23.04 34.74
C ARG A 413 -29.95 24.42 34.09
N LEU A 414 -29.00 24.73 33.21
CA LEU A 414 -29.00 25.97 32.44
C LEU A 414 -30.24 26.09 31.56
N LEU A 415 -30.59 25.04 30.80
CA LEU A 415 -31.78 25.03 29.94
C LEU A 415 -33.07 25.19 30.76
N ALA A 416 -33.16 24.57 31.94
CA ALA A 416 -34.29 24.71 32.83
C ALA A 416 -34.41 26.14 33.39
N ARG A 417 -33.31 26.73 33.89
CA ARG A 417 -33.30 28.11 34.43
C ARG A 417 -33.68 29.14 33.38
N THR A 418 -33.22 28.94 32.15
CA THR A 418 -33.46 29.86 31.03
C THR A 418 -34.77 29.57 30.29
N HIS A 419 -35.50 28.53 30.68
CA HIS A 419 -36.68 28.02 29.97
C HIS A 419 -36.41 27.76 28.46
N ALA A 420 -35.18 27.42 28.10
CA ALA A 420 -34.78 27.19 26.71
C ALA A 420 -35.10 25.76 26.26
N SER A 421 -35.98 25.62 25.26
CA SER A 421 -36.33 24.34 24.65
C SER A 421 -35.59 24.15 23.31
N VAL A 422 -34.30 23.81 23.37
CA VAL A 422 -33.46 23.65 22.17
C VAL A 422 -33.47 22.23 21.62
N VAL A 423 -33.52 21.22 22.50
CA VAL A 423 -33.53 19.79 22.12
C VAL A 423 -34.54 19.01 22.96
N PRO A 424 -35.28 18.04 22.40
CA PRO A 424 -36.20 17.19 23.15
C PRO A 424 -35.44 16.15 24.00
N LEU A 425 -36.08 15.61 25.04
CA LEU A 425 -35.45 14.60 25.90
C LEU A 425 -35.02 13.32 25.15
N SER A 426 -35.82 12.87 24.16
CA SER A 426 -35.50 11.71 23.31
C SER A 426 -34.22 11.88 22.48
N TRP A 427 -33.78 13.13 22.23
CA TRP A 427 -32.53 13.43 21.54
C TRP A 427 -31.33 12.88 22.31
N TRP A 428 -31.38 12.95 23.64
CA TRP A 428 -30.32 12.47 24.52
C TRP A 428 -30.18 10.94 24.53
N ILE A 429 -31.27 10.20 24.32
CA ILE A 429 -31.22 8.74 24.13
C ILE A 429 -30.39 8.41 22.89
N SER A 430 -30.64 9.10 21.77
CA SER A 430 -29.87 8.92 20.53
C SER A 430 -28.40 9.26 20.72
N LEU A 431 -28.09 10.34 21.47
CA LEU A 431 -26.71 10.71 21.81
C LEU A 431 -26.01 9.62 22.63
N LYS A 432 -26.68 9.06 23.65
CA LYS A 432 -26.14 7.97 24.47
C LYS A 432 -25.87 6.71 23.65
N MET A 433 -26.76 6.36 22.73
CA MET A 433 -26.54 5.24 21.80
C MET A 433 -25.33 5.48 20.90
N ALA A 434 -25.20 6.70 20.35
CA ALA A 434 -24.03 7.10 19.54
C ALA A 434 -22.72 6.93 20.31
N LEU A 435 -22.73 7.24 21.61
CA LEU A 435 -21.56 7.13 22.48
C LEU A 435 -21.14 5.70 22.77
N VAL A 436 -22.09 4.78 22.97
CA VAL A 436 -21.77 3.36 23.15
C VAL A 436 -21.05 2.83 21.91
N VAL A 437 -21.64 3.03 20.73
CA VAL A 437 -21.02 2.59 19.46
C VAL A 437 -19.69 3.28 19.23
N GLY A 438 -19.67 4.61 19.36
CA GLY A 438 -18.50 5.43 19.10
C GLY A 438 -17.31 5.11 20.00
N THR A 439 -17.55 4.81 21.28
CA THR A 439 -16.47 4.55 22.24
C THR A 439 -15.76 3.22 21.96
N GLU A 440 -16.51 2.15 21.71
CA GLU A 440 -15.93 0.85 21.32
C GLU A 440 -15.25 0.91 19.95
N ALA A 441 -15.84 1.67 19.02
CA ALA A 441 -15.27 1.90 17.71
C ALA A 441 -13.96 2.68 17.74
N VAL A 442 -13.83 3.74 18.58
CA VAL A 442 -12.58 4.50 18.73
C VAL A 442 -11.46 3.61 19.25
N LYS A 443 -11.71 2.80 20.29
CA LYS A 443 -10.71 1.84 20.82
C LYS A 443 -10.23 0.87 19.75
N THR A 444 -11.17 0.31 18.98
CA THR A 444 -10.86 -0.62 17.89
C THR A 444 -10.05 0.06 16.80
N ARG A 445 -10.45 1.27 16.40
CA ARG A 445 -9.78 2.08 15.39
C ARG A 445 -8.34 2.43 15.78
N GLU A 446 -8.12 2.82 17.03
CA GLU A 446 -6.78 3.07 17.59
C GLU A 446 -5.94 1.79 17.57
N GLY A 447 -6.53 0.64 17.92
CA GLY A 447 -5.87 -0.67 17.82
C GLY A 447 -5.50 -1.10 16.39
N LEU A 448 -6.12 -0.50 15.37
CA LEU A 448 -5.81 -0.70 13.96
C LEU A 448 -4.82 0.35 13.41
N GLN A 449 -4.40 1.34 14.20
CA GLN A 449 -3.47 2.40 13.79
C GLN A 449 -2.02 2.08 14.20
N GLY A 450 -1.21 1.66 13.23
CA GLY A 450 0.25 1.62 13.33
C GLY A 450 0.82 0.53 14.25
N GLY A 451 2.09 0.20 14.04
CA GLY A 451 2.82 -0.78 14.84
C GLY A 451 2.51 -2.25 14.50
N TYR A 452 2.81 -3.14 15.46
CA TYR A 452 2.80 -4.59 15.34
C TYR A 452 1.40 -5.21 15.13
N THR A 453 0.33 -4.42 15.28
CA THR A 453 -1.08 -4.86 15.20
C THR A 453 -1.69 -4.74 13.81
N THR A 454 -0.91 -4.29 12.82
CA THR A 454 -1.34 -4.09 11.43
C THR A 454 -1.22 -5.35 10.55
N LEU A 455 -0.78 -6.48 11.12
CA LEU A 455 -0.72 -7.75 10.41
C LEU A 455 -2.11 -8.13 9.88
N SER A 456 -2.17 -8.46 8.60
CA SER A 456 -3.43 -8.90 7.97
C SER A 456 -4.08 -10.07 8.69
N SER A 457 -3.29 -10.95 9.32
CA SER A 457 -3.77 -12.10 10.10
C SER A 457 -4.47 -11.72 11.41
N GLN A 458 -4.16 -10.56 12.01
CA GLN A 458 -4.72 -10.14 13.30
C GLN A 458 -5.91 -9.17 13.17
N GLN A 459 -6.15 -8.63 11.97
CA GLN A 459 -7.22 -7.66 11.74
C GLN A 459 -8.63 -8.28 11.85
N PRO A 460 -8.90 -9.50 11.35
CA PRO A 460 -10.18 -10.14 11.53
C PRO A 460 -10.68 -10.17 12.97
N ASP A 461 -9.84 -10.66 13.89
CA ASP A 461 -10.20 -10.83 15.30
C ASP A 461 -10.57 -9.51 15.96
N ARG A 462 -9.90 -8.42 15.58
CA ARG A 462 -10.20 -7.07 16.09
C ARG A 462 -11.56 -6.56 15.61
N ILE A 463 -11.86 -6.73 14.32
CA ILE A 463 -13.16 -6.37 13.75
C ILE A 463 -14.26 -7.26 14.35
N SER A 464 -14.01 -8.56 14.48
CA SER A 464 -14.91 -9.53 15.11
C SER A 464 -15.17 -9.21 16.58
N THR A 465 -14.16 -8.76 17.34
CA THR A 465 -14.31 -8.33 18.73
C THR A 465 -15.23 -7.13 18.85
N LEU A 466 -15.06 -6.11 17.99
CA LEU A 466 -15.97 -4.97 17.94
C LEU A 466 -17.40 -5.42 17.60
N ARG A 467 -17.56 -6.24 16.57
CA ARG A 467 -18.86 -6.79 16.15
C ARG A 467 -19.55 -7.52 17.31
N LEU A 468 -18.84 -8.43 17.97
CA LEU A 468 -19.37 -9.23 19.08
C LEU A 468 -19.73 -8.35 20.28
N GLY A 469 -18.90 -7.36 20.61
CA GLY A 469 -19.20 -6.40 21.68
C GLY A 469 -20.47 -5.59 21.40
N LEU A 470 -20.61 -5.05 20.18
CA LEU A 470 -21.81 -4.30 19.78
C LEU A 470 -23.06 -5.18 19.71
N ALA A 471 -22.93 -6.41 19.19
CA ALA A 471 -24.02 -7.38 19.14
C ALA A 471 -24.49 -7.79 20.54
N ALA A 472 -23.55 -8.09 21.44
CA ALA A 472 -23.84 -8.46 22.82
C ALA A 472 -24.55 -7.32 23.58
N ASN A 473 -24.10 -6.08 23.40
CA ASN A 473 -24.73 -4.92 24.05
C ASN A 473 -26.23 -4.79 23.71
N MET A 474 -26.63 -5.06 22.46
CA MET A 474 -28.03 -4.93 22.03
C MET A 474 -28.81 -6.25 22.06
N GLY A 475 -28.14 -7.39 22.27
CA GLY A 475 -28.74 -8.72 22.18
C GLY A 475 -29.04 -9.16 20.75
N ILE A 476 -28.17 -8.81 19.80
CA ILE A 476 -28.25 -9.26 18.40
C ILE A 476 -27.74 -10.70 18.30
N GLU A 477 -28.52 -11.56 17.66
CA GLU A 477 -28.22 -12.95 17.40
C GLU A 477 -27.78 -13.13 15.94
N GLY A 478 -26.76 -13.97 15.70
CA GLY A 478 -26.31 -14.36 14.36
C GLY A 478 -24.78 -14.51 14.21
N PRO A 479 -24.29 -15.05 13.08
CA PRO A 479 -25.06 -15.37 11.87
C PRO A 479 -26.04 -16.53 12.07
N LEU A 480 -27.29 -16.34 11.64
CA LEU A 480 -28.34 -17.34 11.78
C LEU A 480 -28.24 -18.41 10.67
N PRO A 481 -28.64 -19.66 10.94
CA PRO A 481 -28.73 -20.71 9.92
C PRO A 481 -29.68 -20.34 8.78
N GLU A 482 -29.44 -20.89 7.57
CA GLU A 482 -30.18 -20.53 6.35
C GLU A 482 -31.70 -20.59 6.50
N TYR A 483 -32.25 -21.64 7.14
CA TYR A 483 -33.68 -21.79 7.35
C TYR A 483 -34.28 -20.65 8.20
N GLN A 484 -33.54 -20.14 9.19
CA GLN A 484 -33.96 -19.01 10.01
C GLN A 484 -33.84 -17.69 9.24
N ARG A 485 -32.83 -17.54 8.37
CA ARG A 485 -32.69 -16.35 7.51
C ARG A 485 -33.89 -16.20 6.58
N THR A 486 -34.31 -17.29 5.94
CA THR A 486 -35.47 -17.30 5.04
C THR A 486 -36.75 -16.91 5.79
N ALA A 487 -36.98 -17.51 6.97
CA ALA A 487 -38.12 -17.17 7.82
C ALA A 487 -38.12 -15.69 8.27
N LEU A 488 -36.95 -15.13 8.61
CA LEU A 488 -36.80 -13.71 8.97
C LEU A 488 -37.04 -12.77 7.78
N ARG A 489 -36.62 -13.16 6.57
CA ARG A 489 -36.86 -12.39 5.33
C ARG A 489 -38.33 -12.41 4.93
N GLU A 490 -38.97 -13.57 5.03
CA GLU A 490 -40.37 -13.79 4.66
C GLU A 490 -41.36 -13.34 5.75
N GLN A 491 -40.86 -12.91 6.92
CA GLN A 491 -41.66 -12.55 8.10
C GLN A 491 -42.61 -13.68 8.55
N SER A 492 -42.29 -14.93 8.21
CA SER A 492 -43.08 -16.11 8.47
C SER A 492 -42.57 -16.80 9.76
N GLY A 493 -43.22 -16.54 10.90
CA GLY A 493 -43.01 -17.30 12.15
C GLY A 493 -42.04 -16.72 13.19
N LEU A 494 -41.27 -15.67 12.89
CA LEU A 494 -40.37 -14.97 13.85
C LEU A 494 -40.90 -13.55 14.19
N SER A 495 -42.19 -13.47 14.53
CA SER A 495 -43.00 -12.24 14.55
C SER A 495 -42.46 -11.09 15.44
N ASP A 496 -41.57 -11.35 16.40
CA ASP A 496 -41.06 -10.32 17.33
C ASP A 496 -39.59 -9.91 17.09
N MET A 497 -38.95 -10.48 16.06
CA MET A 497 -37.57 -10.15 15.70
C MET A 497 -37.50 -9.15 14.54
N ILE A 498 -36.55 -8.23 14.65
CA ILE A 498 -36.15 -7.32 13.57
C ILE A 498 -34.89 -7.92 12.94
N GLY A 499 -34.94 -8.22 11.65
CA GLY A 499 -33.83 -8.82 10.90
C GLY A 499 -32.96 -7.81 10.16
N SER A 500 -31.70 -8.19 9.90
CA SER A 500 -30.81 -7.51 8.96
C SER A 500 -31.32 -7.65 7.52
N SER A 501 -30.76 -6.85 6.60
CA SER A 501 -31.16 -6.86 5.19
C SER A 501 -31.02 -8.22 4.49
N ASP A 502 -30.03 -9.01 4.92
CA ASP A 502 -29.77 -10.37 4.45
C ASP A 502 -30.40 -11.45 5.35
N GLY A 503 -31.11 -11.09 6.41
CA GLY A 503 -31.67 -12.01 7.40
C GLY A 503 -30.63 -12.78 8.22
N ALA A 504 -29.32 -12.52 8.05
CA ALA A 504 -28.25 -13.23 8.76
C ALA A 504 -28.19 -12.86 10.25
N PHE A 505 -28.67 -11.68 10.62
CA PHE A 505 -28.72 -11.22 12.00
C PHE A 505 -30.14 -10.82 12.38
N GLY A 506 -30.48 -10.98 13.66
CA GLY A 506 -31.77 -10.54 14.17
C GLY A 506 -31.71 -10.12 15.63
N VAL A 507 -32.67 -9.30 16.03
CA VAL A 507 -32.79 -8.84 17.42
C VAL A 507 -34.25 -8.73 17.83
N LYS A 508 -34.56 -9.15 19.06
CA LYS A 508 -35.91 -9.02 19.62
C LYS A 508 -36.16 -7.57 20.04
N ARG A 509 -37.39 -7.08 19.84
CA ARG A 509 -37.78 -5.72 20.27
C ARG A 509 -37.52 -5.50 21.76
N GLN A 510 -37.79 -6.52 22.58
CA GLN A 510 -37.54 -6.49 24.02
C GLN A 510 -36.06 -6.30 24.36
N SER A 511 -35.14 -6.98 23.65
CA SER A 511 -33.69 -6.82 23.86
C SER A 511 -33.23 -5.39 23.59
N VAL A 512 -33.75 -4.75 22.54
CA VAL A 512 -33.44 -3.35 22.23
C VAL A 512 -33.97 -2.41 23.31
N ALA A 513 -35.17 -2.66 23.84
CA ALA A 513 -35.72 -1.88 24.94
C ALA A 513 -34.89 -2.03 26.22
N ILE A 514 -34.40 -3.24 26.52
CA ILE A 514 -33.47 -3.49 27.63
C ILE A 514 -32.15 -2.73 27.41
N PHE A 515 -31.60 -2.76 26.20
CA PHE A 515 -30.39 -2.01 25.85
C PHE A 515 -30.56 -0.51 26.07
N VAL A 516 -31.67 0.09 25.62
CA VAL A 516 -31.95 1.53 25.79
C VAL A 516 -32.03 1.90 27.28
N ARG A 517 -32.69 1.07 28.11
CA ARG A 517 -32.70 1.24 29.57
C ARG A 517 -31.31 1.09 30.18
N GLY A 518 -30.50 0.19 29.62
CA GLY A 518 -29.11 -0.06 30.01
C GLY A 518 -28.13 1.07 29.71
N LEU A 519 -28.53 2.11 28.96
CA LEU A 519 -27.69 3.29 28.71
C LEU A 519 -27.45 4.15 29.96
N GLY A 520 -28.18 3.89 31.05
CA GLY A 520 -28.07 4.52 32.36
C GLY A 520 -29.42 4.92 32.93
N GLY A 521 -29.51 5.06 34.25
CA GLY A 521 -30.79 5.32 34.96
C GLY A 521 -31.59 6.49 34.39
N TRP A 522 -30.91 7.60 34.08
CA TRP A 522 -31.56 8.77 33.49
C TRP A 522 -32.10 8.53 32.06
N ALA A 523 -31.39 7.75 31.24
CA ALA A 523 -31.90 7.42 29.90
C ALA A 523 -33.13 6.49 30.00
N ALA A 524 -33.15 5.59 30.98
CA ALA A 524 -34.31 4.75 31.28
C ALA A 524 -35.53 5.57 31.71
N GLU A 525 -35.35 6.55 32.60
CA GLU A 525 -36.41 7.48 33.01
C GLU A 525 -37.02 8.22 31.82
N ILE A 526 -36.19 8.79 30.94
CA ILE A 526 -36.68 9.44 29.71
C ILE A 526 -37.45 8.43 28.87
N PHE A 527 -36.88 7.24 28.64
CA PHE A 527 -37.49 6.24 27.78
C PHE A 527 -38.86 5.81 28.27
N GLU A 528 -39.05 5.64 29.58
CA GLU A 528 -40.36 5.28 30.16
C GLU A 528 -41.37 6.43 30.13
N ALA A 529 -40.91 7.69 30.14
CA ALA A 529 -41.77 8.85 30.02
C ALA A 529 -42.25 9.11 28.57
N LEU A 530 -41.70 8.42 27.57
CA LEU A 530 -42.11 8.58 26.16
C LEU A 530 -43.43 7.86 25.84
N SER A 531 -44.12 8.36 24.82
CA SER A 531 -45.30 7.71 24.25
C SER A 531 -44.97 6.29 23.75
N ALA A 532 -45.98 5.42 23.65
CA ALA A 532 -45.78 4.07 23.11
C ALA A 532 -45.26 4.11 21.66
N GLU A 533 -45.74 5.07 20.86
CA GLU A 533 -45.30 5.29 19.48
C GLU A 533 -43.83 5.72 19.41
N ASP A 534 -43.41 6.69 20.23
CA ASP A 534 -42.03 7.17 20.27
C ASP A 534 -41.06 6.08 20.76
N ARG A 535 -41.47 5.29 21.78
CA ARG A 535 -40.68 4.13 22.24
C ARG A 535 -40.48 3.14 21.11
N GLN A 536 -41.56 2.80 20.38
CA GLN A 536 -41.49 1.89 19.25
C GLN A 536 -40.60 2.44 18.12
N LYS A 537 -40.69 3.74 17.83
CA LYS A 537 -39.84 4.41 16.84
C LYS A 537 -38.35 4.31 17.21
N ILE A 538 -38.01 4.57 18.47
CA ILE A 538 -36.63 4.46 18.98
C ILE A 538 -36.15 3.01 18.85
N ILE A 539 -36.94 2.02 19.30
CA ILE A 539 -36.60 0.60 19.22
C ILE A 539 -36.29 0.18 17.78
N VAL A 540 -37.20 0.47 16.84
CA VAL A 540 -37.03 0.04 15.44
C VAL A 540 -35.84 0.72 14.78
N THR A 541 -35.66 2.02 15.02
CA THR A 541 -34.55 2.79 14.43
C THR A 541 -33.21 2.34 15.00
N ALA A 542 -33.14 2.11 16.31
CA ALA A 542 -31.98 1.56 17.00
C ALA A 542 -31.57 0.20 16.44
N ALA A 543 -32.54 -0.72 16.33
CA ALA A 543 -32.33 -2.07 15.81
C ALA A 543 -31.74 -2.05 14.40
N ARG A 544 -32.39 -1.33 13.47
CA ARG A 544 -31.97 -1.27 12.07
C ARG A 544 -30.54 -0.76 11.91
N ARG A 545 -30.20 0.36 12.53
CA ARG A 545 -28.85 0.94 12.45
C ARG A 545 -27.78 0.00 12.99
N MET A 546 -28.07 -0.66 14.12
CA MET A 546 -27.11 -1.59 14.72
C MET A 546 -26.95 -2.87 13.89
N LEU A 547 -28.05 -3.42 13.37
CA LEU A 547 -28.01 -4.59 12.48
C LEU A 547 -27.20 -4.32 11.21
N GLU A 548 -27.40 -3.16 10.58
CA GLU A 548 -26.62 -2.75 9.40
C GLU A 548 -25.11 -2.62 9.71
N LEU A 549 -24.76 -2.11 10.90
CA LEU A 549 -23.37 -2.00 11.34
C LEU A 549 -22.78 -3.38 11.65
N VAL A 550 -23.48 -4.23 12.40
CA VAL A 550 -23.05 -5.58 12.76
C VAL A 550 -22.88 -6.46 11.52
N GLN A 551 -23.84 -6.41 10.58
CA GLN A 551 -23.74 -7.10 9.29
C GLN A 551 -22.52 -6.60 8.50
N GLY A 552 -22.32 -5.28 8.41
CA GLY A 552 -21.16 -4.71 7.73
C GLY A 552 -19.82 -5.12 8.35
N LEU A 553 -19.72 -5.14 9.68
CA LEU A 553 -18.54 -5.59 10.40
C LEU A 553 -18.29 -7.10 10.20
N TYR A 554 -19.34 -7.91 10.13
CA TYR A 554 -19.24 -9.34 9.83
C TYR A 554 -18.65 -9.58 8.44
N CYS A 555 -19.21 -8.96 7.40
CA CYS A 555 -18.70 -9.09 6.04
C CYS A 555 -17.25 -8.59 5.93
N LEU A 556 -16.91 -7.50 6.63
CA LEU A 556 -15.53 -6.99 6.65
C LEU A 556 -14.58 -8.00 7.32
N ALA A 557 -14.97 -8.62 8.43
CA ALA A 557 -14.16 -9.64 9.09
C ALA A 557 -13.94 -10.85 8.16
N GLU A 558 -15.00 -11.39 7.53
CA GLU A 558 -14.88 -12.50 6.58
C GLU A 558 -13.96 -12.15 5.40
N GLU A 559 -14.09 -10.95 4.83
CA GLU A 559 -13.21 -10.48 3.75
C GLU A 559 -11.75 -10.44 4.22
N LEU A 560 -11.51 -9.94 5.43
CA LEU A 560 -10.17 -9.91 6.02
C LEU A 560 -9.63 -11.31 6.31
N GLU A 561 -10.44 -12.27 6.73
CA GLU A 561 -10.01 -13.65 7.01
C GLU A 561 -9.62 -14.38 5.71
N VAL A 562 -10.49 -14.32 4.71
CA VAL A 562 -10.26 -14.94 3.39
C VAL A 562 -8.98 -14.40 2.76
N ASN A 563 -8.70 -13.11 2.94
CA ASN A 563 -7.51 -12.46 2.39
C ASN A 563 -6.30 -12.50 3.33
N GLY A 564 -6.51 -12.67 4.63
CA GLY A 564 -5.50 -12.63 5.69
C GLY A 564 -4.89 -14.00 5.99
N ASN A 565 -5.62 -15.10 5.78
CA ASN A 565 -5.10 -16.46 5.93
C ASN A 565 -4.27 -16.87 4.71
N SER A 566 -2.97 -17.05 4.90
CA SER A 566 -2.11 -17.74 3.94
C SER A 566 -1.34 -18.82 4.66
N GLY A 567 -1.43 -20.06 4.18
CA GLY A 567 -0.68 -21.20 4.71
C GLY A 567 0.85 -21.06 4.58
N ASN A 568 1.34 -20.00 3.92
CA ASN A 568 2.77 -19.74 3.69
C ASN A 568 3.33 -18.64 4.62
N SER A 569 2.51 -17.91 5.37
CA SER A 569 3.03 -16.88 6.28
C SER A 569 3.54 -17.52 7.57
N ASN A 570 4.83 -17.84 7.62
CA ASN A 570 5.50 -18.41 8.80
C ASN A 570 5.60 -17.44 10.00
N LEU A 571 5.08 -16.22 9.89
CA LEU A 571 5.14 -15.20 10.92
C LEU A 571 3.75 -14.99 11.55
N SER A 572 3.59 -15.46 12.78
CA SER A 572 2.41 -15.20 13.62
C SER A 572 2.39 -13.78 14.20
N ALA A 573 3.55 -13.13 14.26
CA ALA A 573 3.76 -11.77 14.73
C ALA A 573 4.88 -11.07 13.94
N PHE A 574 4.84 -9.73 13.89
CA PHE A 574 5.95 -8.94 13.35
C PHE A 574 7.16 -9.07 14.29
N PRO A 575 8.39 -9.20 13.76
CA PRO A 575 9.60 -9.16 14.58
C PRO A 575 9.70 -7.80 15.28
N PRO A 576 10.20 -7.71 16.53
CA PRO A 576 10.42 -6.44 17.20
C PRO A 576 11.45 -5.60 16.44
N VAL A 577 11.13 -4.33 16.16
CA VAL A 577 11.98 -3.39 15.41
C VAL A 577 12.36 -2.14 16.20
N LEU A 578 11.73 -1.84 17.35
CA LEU A 578 12.15 -0.70 18.18
C LEU A 578 13.37 -1.06 19.03
N PRO A 579 14.30 -0.11 19.29
CA PRO A 579 15.51 -0.38 20.06
C PRO A 579 15.26 -1.08 21.41
N LYS A 580 14.29 -0.60 22.21
CA LYS A 580 13.92 -1.22 23.49
C LYS A 580 13.41 -2.66 23.33
N GLN A 581 12.70 -2.95 22.25
CA GLN A 581 12.15 -4.27 22.00
C GLN A 581 13.23 -5.23 21.48
N LEU A 582 14.12 -4.75 20.62
CA LEU A 582 15.30 -5.49 20.18
C LEU A 582 16.23 -5.84 21.35
N ALA A 583 16.45 -4.89 22.26
CA ALA A 583 17.20 -5.11 23.49
C ALA A 583 16.50 -6.09 24.45
N GLY A 584 15.16 -6.10 24.46
CA GLY A 584 14.38 -7.08 25.23
C GLY A 584 14.43 -8.50 24.65
N LEU A 585 14.59 -8.63 23.33
CA LEU A 585 14.50 -9.89 22.61
C LEU A 585 15.67 -10.83 22.94
N HIS A 586 15.37 -12.06 23.36
CA HIS A 586 16.39 -13.07 23.66
C HIS A 586 17.23 -13.40 22.42
N SER A 587 18.51 -13.75 22.59
CA SER A 587 19.41 -14.01 21.46
C SER A 587 18.95 -15.16 20.58
N VAL A 588 18.33 -16.20 21.16
CA VAL A 588 17.75 -17.32 20.40
C VAL A 588 16.60 -16.86 19.51
N ASP A 589 15.72 -15.98 20.02
CA ASP A 589 14.60 -15.45 19.24
C ASP A 589 15.10 -14.53 18.12
N PHE A 590 16.17 -13.76 18.37
CA PHE A 590 16.81 -12.93 17.36
C PHE A 590 17.43 -13.80 16.25
N GLN A 591 18.14 -14.86 16.62
CA GLN A 591 18.69 -15.83 15.67
C GLN A 591 17.61 -16.49 14.82
N GLU A 592 16.45 -16.78 15.40
CA GLU A 592 15.31 -17.31 14.65
C GLU A 592 14.80 -16.32 13.59
N ILE A 593 14.75 -15.02 13.91
CA ILE A 593 14.41 -13.97 12.92
C ILE A 593 15.45 -13.94 11.79
N ILE A 594 16.74 -13.97 12.12
CA ILE A 594 17.82 -14.03 11.12
C ILE A 594 17.70 -15.29 10.27
N ARG A 595 17.40 -16.45 10.88
CA ARG A 595 17.23 -17.74 10.19
C ARG A 595 16.09 -17.69 9.18
N VAL A 596 14.94 -17.13 9.56
CA VAL A 596 13.78 -16.93 8.66
C VAL A 596 14.15 -16.09 7.44
N HIS A 597 15.01 -15.08 7.61
CA HIS A 597 15.44 -14.19 6.54
C HIS A 597 16.78 -14.54 5.89
N ARG A 598 17.44 -15.63 6.30
CA ARG A 598 18.84 -15.92 5.92
C ARG A 598 19.04 -15.96 4.41
N ALA A 599 18.14 -16.64 3.68
CA ALA A 599 18.21 -16.74 2.22
C ALA A 599 18.18 -15.39 1.49
N ARG A 600 17.59 -14.36 2.13
CA ARG A 600 17.57 -12.98 1.62
C ARG A 600 18.81 -12.21 2.06
N LEU A 601 19.23 -12.38 3.31
CA LEU A 601 20.35 -11.64 3.88
C LEU A 601 21.68 -11.99 3.20
N VAL A 602 21.94 -13.28 2.90
CA VAL A 602 23.19 -13.72 2.27
C VAL A 602 23.42 -13.17 0.85
N GLU A 603 22.40 -12.59 0.22
CA GLU A 603 22.52 -11.91 -1.08
C GLU A 603 23.17 -10.52 -0.95
N SER A 604 23.24 -9.95 0.26
CA SER A 604 23.76 -8.59 0.51
C SER A 604 24.78 -8.52 1.64
N PHE A 605 24.80 -9.51 2.52
CA PHE A 605 25.71 -9.59 3.66
C PHE A 605 26.55 -10.88 3.55
N SER A 606 27.85 -10.76 3.78
CA SER A 606 28.74 -11.91 3.99
C SER A 606 28.43 -12.60 5.33
N ASP A 607 28.82 -13.87 5.48
CA ASP A 607 28.65 -14.60 6.75
C ASP A 607 29.29 -13.84 7.92
N ALA A 608 30.48 -13.24 7.74
CA ALA A 608 31.12 -12.42 8.76
C ALA A 608 30.31 -11.16 9.14
N GLN A 609 29.57 -10.56 8.20
CA GLN A 609 28.68 -9.44 8.50
C GLN A 609 27.43 -9.90 9.25
N LEU A 610 26.94 -11.11 8.98
CA LEU A 610 25.81 -11.69 9.73
C LEU A 610 26.22 -12.02 11.17
N ASP A 611 27.39 -12.61 11.38
CA ASP A 611 27.95 -12.87 12.71
C ASP A 611 28.15 -11.56 13.50
N MET A 612 28.57 -10.49 12.80
CA MET A 612 28.68 -9.15 13.38
C MET A 612 27.33 -8.61 13.85
N ILE A 613 26.26 -8.79 13.05
CA ILE A 613 24.89 -8.36 13.44
C ILE A 613 24.43 -9.07 14.72
N GLU A 614 24.70 -10.36 14.86
CA GLU A 614 24.39 -11.11 16.09
C GLU A 614 25.22 -10.63 17.29
N THR A 615 26.49 -10.29 17.07
CA THR A 615 27.37 -9.73 18.10
C THR A 615 26.86 -8.37 18.56
N GLN A 616 26.49 -7.49 17.63
CA GLN A 616 25.91 -6.17 17.91
C GLN A 616 24.58 -6.26 18.68
N HIS A 617 23.76 -7.27 18.40
CA HIS A 617 22.55 -7.53 19.19
C HIS A 617 22.88 -7.86 20.65
N ARG A 618 23.89 -8.70 20.90
CA ARG A 618 24.34 -9.06 22.26
C ARG A 618 24.90 -7.84 23.01
N GLU A 619 25.66 -7.00 22.33
CA GLU A 619 26.18 -5.74 22.87
C GLU A 619 25.03 -4.79 23.24
N LEU A 620 24.05 -4.61 22.36
CA LEU A 620 22.85 -3.79 22.62
C LEU A 620 22.09 -4.27 23.86
N ARG A 621 21.91 -5.59 24.01
CA ARG A 621 21.26 -6.17 25.21
C ARG A 621 22.04 -5.85 26.49
N THR A 622 23.36 -5.99 26.44
CA THR A 622 24.24 -5.75 27.58
C THR A 622 24.21 -4.28 28.00
N ALA A 623 24.31 -3.38 27.03
CA ALA A 623 24.23 -1.93 27.27
C ALA A 623 22.86 -1.51 27.86
N ALA A 624 21.76 -2.08 27.34
CA ALA A 624 20.43 -1.79 27.88
C ALA A 624 20.26 -2.32 29.32
N ALA A 625 20.86 -3.46 29.66
CA ALA A 625 20.83 -4.00 31.01
C ALA A 625 21.64 -3.14 31.99
N SER A 626 22.80 -2.60 31.58
CA SER A 626 23.58 -1.68 32.40
C SER A 626 22.86 -0.34 32.62
N GLU A 627 22.24 0.25 31.59
CA GLU A 627 21.44 1.48 31.77
C GLU A 627 20.23 1.27 32.68
N ALA A 628 19.59 0.09 32.61
CA ALA A 628 18.51 -0.27 33.52
C ALA A 628 19.00 -0.42 34.98
N ALA A 629 20.20 -0.96 35.19
CA ALA A 629 20.82 -1.05 36.51
C ALA A 629 21.20 0.34 37.07
N ASP A 630 21.76 1.22 36.23
CA ASP A 630 22.16 2.57 36.61
C ASP A 630 20.96 3.49 36.90
N SER A 631 19.87 3.36 36.14
CA SER A 631 18.61 4.06 36.41
C SER A 631 17.94 3.56 37.70
N PHE A 632 18.06 2.27 38.03
CA PHE A 632 17.58 1.73 39.31
C PHE A 632 18.44 2.21 40.50
N ALA A 633 19.77 2.29 40.31
CA ALA A 633 20.71 2.79 41.31
C ALA A 633 20.62 4.32 41.55
N THR A 634 20.14 5.09 40.57
CA THR A 634 19.90 6.54 40.70
C THR A 634 18.49 6.85 41.23
N GLY A 635 17.47 6.05 40.89
CA GLY A 635 16.12 6.19 41.45
C GLY A 635 16.00 5.80 42.93
N THR A 636 16.87 4.90 43.41
CA THR A 636 16.98 4.59 44.85
C THR A 636 17.73 5.66 45.65
N LYS A 637 18.49 6.54 45.00
CA LYS A 637 19.15 7.69 45.66
C LYS A 637 18.25 8.91 45.82
N THR A 638 17.13 9.02 45.08
CA THR A 638 16.20 10.16 45.15
C THR A 638 14.97 9.92 46.04
N GLN A 639 14.76 8.70 46.56
CA GLN A 639 13.78 8.41 47.62
C GLN A 639 14.40 8.37 49.03
N GLY A 640 15.67 8.75 49.16
CA GLY A 640 16.43 8.74 50.40
C GLY A 640 17.01 10.12 50.75
N THR A 641 16.23 11.18 50.58
CA THR A 641 16.37 12.52 51.21
C THR A 641 15.01 13.18 51.19
#